data_AF-A0A812VSA1-F1
#
_entry.id   AF-A0A812VSA1-F1
#
_cell.length_a   1.000
_cell.length_b   1.000
_cell.length_c   1.000
_cell.angle_alpha   90.00
_cell.angle_beta   90.00
_cell.angle_gamma   90.00
#
_symmetry.space_group_name_H-M   'P 1'
#
loop_
_entity.id
_entity.type
_entity.pdbx_description
1 polymer ?
#
loop_
_entity_poly.entity_id
_entity_poly.type
_entity_poly.pdbx_seq_one_letter_code
_entity_poly.pdbx_strand_id
1 'polypeptide(L)'
;MLHNVACIASYIGAAATALVSAAAIEHQRQEYQDKVRGFIGECREELLPRHTRFVLAARDACDLTVNAIQVLVLANDVERAAVDIHQHTRRRVLTLSGAAERLMDTAMTLSITSAQVLVASPSRLADLTFVAKKNPERIFNLIQRVVVLDQWTTPLETGIYSKDCESKHRLFTEGTDQLATMVAVRKAEQLAGTLRQGRRPKEVAADPEVAACAVEISQGISVLHKPFSATSASDLVTGISAFAKMKILHTDMLDSLRELPRKTWMSLPMPVLAEAVISYAQYQLEDHDFDQLLSDLLVSRGVQRLGVTKLANLAYAAATLNLGAFEGVHTLFADAFVEADVSRLGTFDLSRALWSLARLAPAVCTSSPASASRLSEALLRQRKPPYGYSLGQVFWAMPRLALDSEPLWQKVRATAGKEAYAEKLRQAKDATSQVELLRGLAGTCEAAGLQAAVLNAAVLRAMAAKDEGIAEKVLQFMADGSLWTPVTYRLASRLGSSVKGSPPAPGLTAPGQRAHKYVRALYHALARARPGDTTSAAAALESFSRSSKRAWLKFGAADEKGEVLEEAWKSLRSEGKPLVALEFGTFLGYSATKMVRQLGTGSRVISFEMDPEVACLAMNFIELAGLSDQVDVRIGQCEDLVEQLKEELQPGAVDAVYMDHNQITYHKDLSQLQESGLLSKEVLFAATQALKPGAPLLLWHLQEALKAGVFSEVEIVSSPDCGFKEMEDWTVLAKAATTRTRSLKRRQAVATSFLAIPRELVLLAAECNLMRWRTAQGMVDEARWNEFVQYVRQGMEKFAGITSTRDYWMVLLDIKRTEKKNEFMYETTVKANIGDLLKELCELHNLRLKVQRLSMACKELAKHGPLRPEETRGISEDLSKVTELDVNAYGQPTRPDESGFRTGVPPPPEVADVLTRTAEEAAAAVAAELVQQRKCVDKKVCQTHIDNMRGAVMIAYPAFHRLPVYDPVRQELEDREELDGASELQCVLEPAHTNLWWAGKELRMDQSLEQYVGKNEKTKIVAKLAPKSSGAPVREPRIDENTHKAMMAHYYKKQEENKKLQEDEDDSYLDSEWANPKALKSALVGNGRPISWKSR
;
A
#
# COMPACT_ATOMS: atom_id res chain seq x y z
N MET A 1 49.80 41.81 2.18
CA MET A 1 51.16 41.27 2.45
C MET A 1 51.19 39.75 2.50
N LEU A 2 50.50 39.08 3.43
CA LEU A 2 50.45 37.60 3.50
C LEU A 2 49.88 36.93 2.23
N HIS A 3 48.91 37.58 1.57
CA HIS A 3 48.36 37.12 0.30
C HIS A 3 49.41 37.08 -0.83
N ASN A 4 50.33 38.06 -0.87
CA ASN A 4 51.37 38.13 -1.90
C ASN A 4 52.51 37.13 -1.62
N VAL A 5 52.83 36.87 -0.34
CA VAL A 5 53.84 35.87 0.05
C VAL A 5 53.33 34.44 -0.18
N ALA A 6 52.06 34.17 0.13
CA ALA A 6 51.41 32.89 -0.16
C ALA A 6 51.24 32.64 -1.67
N CYS A 7 50.95 33.69 -2.46
CA CYS A 7 50.96 33.60 -3.91
C CYS A 7 52.36 33.29 -4.44
N ILE A 8 53.42 33.95 -3.96
CA ILE A 8 54.81 33.68 -4.39
C ILE A 8 55.24 32.25 -4.06
N ALA A 9 54.94 31.75 -2.85
CA ALA A 9 55.26 30.37 -2.47
C ALA A 9 54.44 29.32 -3.26
N SER A 10 53.16 29.62 -3.54
CA SER A 10 52.30 28.77 -4.37
C SER A 10 52.75 28.74 -5.83
N TYR A 11 53.21 29.87 -6.36
CA TYR A 11 53.71 29.96 -7.74
C TYR A 11 55.08 29.28 -7.91
N ILE A 12 55.98 29.39 -6.92
CA ILE A 12 57.26 28.66 -6.89
C ILE A 12 57.02 27.14 -6.75
N GLY A 13 56.06 26.74 -5.91
CA GLY A 13 55.65 25.33 -5.79
C GLY A 13 55.01 24.78 -7.07
N ALA A 14 54.17 25.56 -7.74
CA ALA A 14 53.58 25.18 -9.03
C ALA A 14 54.63 25.09 -10.15
N ALA A 15 55.60 26.01 -10.20
CA ALA A 15 56.70 25.97 -11.16
C ALA A 15 57.65 24.78 -10.94
N ALA A 16 57.96 24.43 -9.69
CA ALA A 16 58.75 23.24 -9.34
C ALA A 16 58.01 21.94 -9.71
N THR A 17 56.70 21.90 -9.49
CA THR A 17 55.86 20.74 -9.84
C THR A 17 55.71 20.58 -11.36
N ALA A 18 55.60 21.70 -12.09
CA ALA A 18 55.58 21.70 -13.55
C ALA A 18 56.92 21.27 -14.16
N LEU A 19 58.06 21.61 -13.54
CA LEU A 19 59.40 21.16 -13.95
C LEU A 19 59.62 19.67 -13.72
N VAL A 20 59.14 19.13 -12.59
CA VAL A 20 59.16 17.70 -12.28
C VAL A 20 58.24 16.92 -13.21
N SER A 21 57.09 17.50 -13.58
CA SER A 21 56.14 16.87 -14.52
C SER A 21 56.62 16.92 -15.98
N ALA A 22 57.36 17.96 -16.37
CA ALA A 22 57.93 18.11 -17.72
C ALA A 22 59.20 17.25 -17.95
N ALA A 23 59.80 16.71 -16.88
CA ALA A 23 60.96 15.81 -16.96
C ALA A 23 60.65 14.42 -17.57
N ALA A 24 59.37 14.12 -17.84
CA ALA A 24 58.93 12.87 -18.46
C ALA A 24 58.87 12.91 -20.01
N ILE A 25 59.10 14.06 -20.66
CA ILE A 25 59.00 14.20 -22.13
C ILE A 25 60.23 14.95 -22.67
N GLU A 26 61.15 14.19 -23.26
CA GLU A 26 62.51 14.65 -23.61
C GLU A 26 62.55 15.73 -24.72
N HIS A 27 61.52 15.79 -25.57
CA HIS A 27 61.51 16.64 -26.77
C HIS A 27 60.96 18.07 -26.58
N GLN A 28 60.48 18.43 -25.39
CA GLN A 28 60.02 19.81 -25.05
C GLN A 28 60.85 20.49 -23.96
N ARG A 29 61.95 19.86 -23.56
CA ARG A 29 62.80 20.29 -22.44
C ARG A 29 63.39 21.71 -22.61
N GLN A 30 63.79 22.07 -23.83
CA GLN A 30 64.39 23.37 -24.13
C GLN A 30 63.36 24.52 -24.05
N GLU A 31 62.16 24.30 -24.58
CA GLU A 31 61.08 25.28 -24.57
C GLU A 31 60.61 25.62 -23.15
N TYR A 32 60.57 24.62 -22.27
CA TYR A 32 60.24 24.81 -20.86
C TYR A 32 61.37 25.50 -20.07
N GLN A 33 62.64 25.22 -20.39
CA GLN A 33 63.77 25.93 -19.78
C GLN A 33 63.78 27.42 -20.11
N ASP A 34 63.43 27.79 -21.35
CA ASP A 34 63.36 29.19 -21.77
C ASP A 34 62.15 29.92 -21.17
N LYS A 35 60.99 29.25 -21.05
CA LYS A 35 59.81 29.78 -20.34
C LYS A 35 60.07 30.03 -18.85
N VAL A 36 60.82 29.14 -18.20
CA VAL A 36 61.20 29.29 -16.78
C VAL A 36 62.22 30.43 -16.60
N ARG A 37 63.19 30.60 -17.51
CA ARG A 37 64.10 31.76 -17.48
C ARG A 37 63.37 33.09 -17.69
N GLY A 38 62.41 33.14 -18.61
CA GLY A 38 61.57 34.32 -18.83
C GLY A 38 60.78 34.70 -17.57
N PHE A 39 60.13 33.72 -16.95
CA PHE A 39 59.38 33.91 -15.69
C PHE A 39 60.26 34.37 -14.52
N ILE A 40 61.49 33.86 -14.42
CA ILE A 40 62.48 34.29 -13.40
C ILE A 40 62.94 35.74 -13.63
N GLY A 41 63.04 36.18 -14.89
CA GLY A 41 63.34 37.57 -15.24
C GLY A 41 62.22 38.52 -14.82
N GLU A 42 60.97 38.18 -15.15
CA GLU A 42 59.78 38.97 -14.80
C GLU A 42 59.58 39.11 -13.27
N CYS A 43 59.77 38.01 -12.54
CA CYS A 43 59.70 38.03 -11.07
C CYS A 43 60.79 38.93 -10.43
N ARG A 44 61.93 39.13 -11.10
CA ARG A 44 63.03 39.98 -10.61
C ARG A 44 62.76 41.47 -10.82
N GLU A 45 62.07 41.85 -11.90
CA GLU A 45 61.80 43.26 -12.24
C GLU A 45 60.52 43.82 -11.58
N GLU A 46 59.44 43.03 -11.47
CA GLU A 46 58.16 43.54 -10.92
C GLU A 46 58.11 43.61 -9.38
N LEU A 47 58.79 42.69 -8.67
CA LEU A 47 58.59 42.50 -7.22
C LEU A 47 59.53 43.33 -6.33
N LEU A 48 60.59 43.94 -6.87
CA LEU A 48 61.64 44.58 -6.08
C LEU A 48 61.40 46.02 -5.55
N PRO A 49 60.55 46.91 -6.11
CA PRO A 49 60.62 48.31 -5.72
C PRO A 49 59.95 48.74 -4.40
N ARG A 50 59.25 47.89 -3.63
CA ARG A 50 58.37 48.42 -2.54
C ARG A 50 58.58 48.07 -1.08
N HIS A 51 59.34 47.05 -0.63
CA HIS A 51 59.56 46.85 0.82
C HIS A 51 60.89 46.17 1.19
N THR A 52 61.77 46.84 1.93
CA THR A 52 63.23 46.63 1.86
C THR A 52 63.84 45.55 2.76
N ARG A 53 63.16 45.02 3.79
CA ARG A 53 63.79 44.03 4.72
C ARG A 53 63.32 42.58 4.55
N PHE A 54 62.06 42.36 4.19
CA PHE A 54 61.54 41.01 3.95
C PHE A 54 61.92 40.48 2.55
N VAL A 55 62.09 41.39 1.58
CA VAL A 55 62.52 41.08 0.22
C VAL A 55 63.99 40.66 0.16
N LEU A 56 64.86 41.14 1.07
CA LEU A 56 66.25 40.66 1.15
C LEU A 56 66.35 39.22 1.64
N ALA A 57 65.58 38.84 2.66
CA ALA A 57 65.55 37.46 3.16
C ALA A 57 64.86 36.49 2.16
N ALA A 58 63.84 36.96 1.44
CA ALA A 58 63.20 36.19 0.37
C ALA A 58 64.11 36.08 -0.87
N ARG A 59 64.88 37.12 -1.21
CA ARG A 59 65.90 37.11 -2.26
C ARG A 59 67.00 36.11 -1.93
N ASP A 60 67.52 36.11 -0.70
CA ASP A 60 68.57 35.17 -0.30
C ASP A 60 68.07 33.71 -0.32
N ALA A 61 66.82 33.46 0.06
CA ALA A 61 66.20 32.14 -0.03
C ALA A 61 65.94 31.70 -1.50
N CYS A 62 65.50 32.61 -2.37
CA CYS A 62 65.32 32.35 -3.80
C CYS A 62 66.65 32.12 -4.52
N ASP A 63 67.67 32.96 -4.28
CA ASP A 63 69.00 32.81 -4.88
C ASP A 63 69.67 31.49 -4.43
N LEU A 64 69.47 31.05 -3.17
CA LEU A 64 69.98 29.76 -2.68
C LEU A 64 69.24 28.56 -3.31
N THR A 65 67.93 28.68 -3.53
CA THR A 65 67.11 27.62 -4.13
C THR A 65 67.38 27.49 -5.63
N VAL A 66 67.58 28.62 -6.32
CA VAL A 66 67.99 28.66 -7.73
C VAL A 66 69.40 28.09 -7.92
N ASN A 67 70.35 28.41 -7.02
CA ASN A 67 71.69 27.81 -7.05
C ASN A 67 71.66 26.31 -6.73
N ALA A 68 70.80 25.85 -5.81
CA ALA A 68 70.63 24.43 -5.54
C ALA A 68 70.03 23.70 -6.75
N ILE A 69 69.04 24.28 -7.43
CA ILE A 69 68.46 23.70 -8.66
C ILE A 69 69.48 23.67 -9.80
N GLN A 70 70.32 24.70 -9.97
CA GLN A 70 71.41 24.69 -10.97
C GLN A 70 72.47 23.62 -10.69
N VAL A 71 72.83 23.40 -9.41
CA VAL A 71 73.79 22.34 -9.01
C VAL A 71 73.19 20.94 -9.25
N LEU A 72 71.88 20.78 -9.08
CA LEU A 72 71.19 19.50 -9.24
C LEU A 72 70.87 19.14 -10.69
N VAL A 73 70.69 20.13 -11.55
CA VAL A 73 70.61 19.94 -13.01
C VAL A 73 71.93 19.46 -13.60
N LEU A 74 73.06 19.68 -12.92
CA LEU A 74 74.41 19.27 -13.36
C LEU A 74 74.88 17.91 -12.81
N ALA A 75 74.31 17.43 -11.69
CA ALA A 75 74.86 16.28 -10.95
C ALA A 75 74.28 14.89 -11.32
N ASN A 76 73.27 14.84 -12.19
CA ASN A 76 72.67 13.60 -12.73
C ASN A 76 72.24 12.53 -11.69
N ASP A 77 71.98 12.91 -10.43
CA ASP A 77 71.45 12.00 -9.42
C ASP A 77 70.47 12.74 -8.48
N VAL A 78 69.17 12.54 -8.73
CA VAL A 78 68.08 13.44 -8.31
C VAL A 78 67.50 13.07 -6.93
N GLU A 79 67.62 11.82 -6.49
CA GLU A 79 66.96 11.35 -5.27
C GLU A 79 67.68 11.79 -3.99
N ARG A 80 69.01 11.78 -3.98
CA ARG A 80 69.81 12.14 -2.79
C ARG A 80 69.72 13.63 -2.45
N ALA A 81 69.56 14.44 -3.49
CA ALA A 81 69.43 15.87 -3.43
C ALA A 81 68.14 16.37 -2.77
N ALA A 82 67.02 15.69 -3.04
CA ALA A 82 65.72 16.05 -2.50
C ALA A 82 65.69 15.89 -0.97
N VAL A 83 66.40 14.89 -0.45
CA VAL A 83 66.44 14.57 0.98
C VAL A 83 67.24 15.62 1.77
N ASP A 84 68.41 16.03 1.28
CA ASP A 84 69.25 16.99 1.98
C ASP A 84 68.66 18.41 1.95
N ILE A 85 68.03 18.82 0.85
CA ILE A 85 67.32 20.11 0.75
C ILE A 85 66.14 20.14 1.73
N HIS A 86 65.39 19.04 1.83
CA HIS A 86 64.24 18.96 2.74
C HIS A 86 64.67 19.06 4.22
N GLN A 87 65.76 18.40 4.61
CA GLN A 87 66.25 18.42 5.99
C GLN A 87 66.86 19.77 6.39
N HIS A 88 67.57 20.43 5.48
CA HIS A 88 68.21 21.72 5.79
C HIS A 88 67.20 22.87 5.86
N THR A 89 66.17 22.84 5.01
CA THR A 89 65.06 23.80 5.02
C THR A 89 64.23 23.70 6.30
N ARG A 90 63.98 22.46 6.78
CA ARG A 90 63.22 22.19 8.00
C ARG A 90 63.87 22.78 9.27
N ARG A 91 65.20 22.77 9.38
CA ARG A 91 65.91 23.27 10.58
C ARG A 91 65.91 24.79 10.72
N ARG A 92 65.98 25.56 9.62
CA ARG A 92 66.00 27.04 9.68
C ARG A 92 64.60 27.66 9.80
N VAL A 93 63.57 26.97 9.28
CA VAL A 93 62.17 27.36 9.51
C VAL A 93 61.79 27.28 11.00
N LEU A 94 62.33 26.29 11.72
CA LEU A 94 62.13 26.15 13.17
C LEU A 94 62.78 27.28 13.99
N THR A 95 63.90 27.85 13.53
CA THR A 95 64.60 28.95 14.24
C THR A 95 63.93 30.31 14.00
N LEU A 96 63.30 30.51 12.84
CA LEU A 96 62.50 31.70 12.53
C LEU A 96 61.16 31.72 13.29
N SER A 97 60.63 30.55 13.66
CA SER A 97 59.39 30.40 14.44
C SER A 97 59.45 31.05 15.83
N GLY A 98 60.60 30.99 16.52
CA GLY A 98 60.77 31.56 17.87
C GLY A 98 60.90 33.09 17.91
N ALA A 99 61.15 33.75 16.78
CA ALA A 99 61.15 35.22 16.69
C ALA A 99 59.73 35.78 16.43
N ALA A 100 58.83 34.97 15.86
CA ALA A 100 57.46 35.35 15.52
C ALA A 100 56.51 35.34 16.72
N GLU A 101 56.75 34.49 17.73
CA GLU A 101 55.94 34.42 18.96
C GLU A 101 55.91 35.75 19.73
N ARG A 102 57.03 36.48 19.80
CA ARG A 102 57.10 37.75 20.54
C ARG A 102 56.44 38.95 19.84
N LEU A 103 56.15 38.85 18.54
CA LEU A 103 55.42 39.88 17.78
C LEU A 103 53.91 39.57 17.69
N MET A 104 53.49 38.31 17.91
CA MET A 104 52.08 37.90 17.88
C MET A 104 51.26 38.37 19.08
N ASP A 105 51.87 38.60 20.25
CA ASP A 105 51.16 39.14 21.42
C ASP A 105 50.64 40.57 21.19
N THR A 106 51.28 41.36 20.32
CA THR A 106 50.82 42.72 19.99
C THR A 106 49.79 42.72 18.84
N ALA A 107 49.72 41.65 18.04
CA ALA A 107 48.84 41.55 16.88
C ALA A 107 47.48 40.88 17.18
N MET A 108 47.27 40.41 18.41
CA MET A 108 46.04 39.73 18.86
C MET A 108 44.77 40.61 18.85
N THR A 109 44.86 41.87 18.41
CA THR A 109 43.70 42.77 18.29
C THR A 109 43.08 42.81 16.88
N LEU A 110 43.70 42.23 15.84
CA LEU A 110 43.16 42.28 14.47
C LEU A 110 43.42 40.99 13.66
N SER A 111 42.34 40.23 13.40
CA SER A 111 42.18 39.20 12.36
C SER A 111 42.96 37.87 12.49
N ILE A 112 42.22 36.82 12.87
CA ILE A 112 42.68 35.43 12.93
C ILE A 112 42.55 34.77 11.54
N THR A 113 43.67 34.59 10.83
CA THR A 113 43.80 33.65 9.71
C THR A 113 45.23 33.13 9.61
N SER A 114 45.54 32.04 10.31
CA SER A 114 46.40 30.92 9.85
C SER A 114 46.53 29.88 10.96
N ALA A 115 46.29 28.61 10.62
CA ALA A 115 46.31 27.47 11.53
C ALA A 115 47.69 26.79 11.53
N GLN A 116 48.29 26.66 12.71
CA GLN A 116 49.11 25.50 13.06
C GLN A 116 48.49 24.83 14.28
N VAL A 117 48.55 23.51 14.28
CA VAL A 117 47.94 22.58 15.24
C VAL A 117 48.35 22.94 16.67
N LEU A 118 47.40 23.51 17.42
CA LEU A 118 47.45 23.56 18.88
C LEU A 118 46.72 22.32 19.40
N VAL A 119 47.42 21.45 20.11
CA VAL A 119 46.80 20.47 21.01
C VAL A 119 46.04 21.28 22.06
N ALA A 120 44.74 21.45 21.85
CA ALA A 120 43.89 22.26 22.71
C ALA A 120 43.53 21.49 23.98
N SER A 121 43.84 22.07 25.15
CA SER A 121 43.25 21.64 26.41
C SER A 121 41.73 21.85 26.40
N PRO A 122 40.95 21.13 27.23
CA PRO A 122 39.48 21.17 27.23
C PRO A 122 38.87 22.58 27.36
N SER A 123 39.59 23.52 27.96
CA SER A 123 39.16 24.92 28.10
C SER A 123 39.16 25.71 26.79
N ARG A 124 39.98 25.38 25.79
CA ARG A 124 40.07 26.11 24.50
C ARG A 124 39.07 25.62 23.44
N LEU A 125 38.52 24.41 23.59
CA LEU A 125 37.45 23.87 22.73
C LEU A 125 36.10 24.59 22.96
N ALA A 126 35.87 25.10 24.18
CA ALA A 126 34.72 25.93 24.52
C ALA A 126 34.73 27.30 23.79
N ASP A 127 35.92 27.86 23.56
CA ASP A 127 36.08 29.13 22.85
C ASP A 127 35.86 28.98 21.33
N LEU A 128 36.25 27.83 20.74
CA LEU A 128 35.95 27.50 19.34
C LEU A 128 34.46 27.26 19.10
N THR A 129 33.73 26.72 20.07
CA THR A 129 32.26 26.60 20.01
C THR A 129 31.55 27.96 20.06
N PHE A 130 32.15 28.95 20.75
CA PHE A 130 31.67 30.33 20.75
C PHE A 130 31.91 31.05 19.40
N VAL A 131 33.04 30.78 18.73
CA VAL A 131 33.37 31.34 17.40
C VAL A 131 32.58 30.65 16.28
N ALA A 132 32.35 29.33 16.36
CA ALA A 132 31.54 28.57 15.41
C ALA A 132 30.07 29.05 15.35
N LYS A 133 29.54 29.62 16.44
CA LYS A 133 28.23 30.28 16.44
C LYS A 133 28.12 31.49 15.49
N LYS A 134 29.24 32.16 15.17
CA LYS A 134 29.25 33.39 14.34
C LYS A 134 29.59 33.18 12.86
N ASN A 135 30.29 32.11 12.46
CA ASN A 135 30.63 31.83 11.05
C ASN A 135 30.95 30.33 10.79
N PRO A 136 29.94 29.47 10.62
CA PRO A 136 30.11 28.01 10.54
C PRO A 136 30.75 27.52 9.22
N GLU A 137 30.38 28.12 8.08
CA GLU A 137 30.82 27.69 6.75
C GLU A 137 32.32 27.81 6.52
N ARG A 138 32.95 28.82 7.14
CA ARG A 138 34.40 29.05 7.04
C ARG A 138 35.20 28.02 7.82
N ILE A 139 34.66 27.52 8.94
CA ILE A 139 35.31 26.48 9.76
C ILE A 139 35.10 25.10 9.15
N PHE A 140 33.91 24.80 8.58
CA PHE A 140 33.67 23.55 7.86
C PHE A 140 34.59 23.39 6.64
N ASN A 141 34.76 24.44 5.83
CA ASN A 141 35.74 24.45 4.73
C ASN A 141 37.19 24.29 5.20
N LEU A 142 37.51 24.79 6.40
CA LEU A 142 38.84 24.63 7.01
C LEU A 142 39.06 23.19 7.49
N ILE A 143 38.03 22.55 8.08
CA ILE A 143 38.05 21.17 8.57
C ILE A 143 38.06 20.18 7.40
N GLN A 144 37.25 20.36 6.35
CA GLN A 144 37.31 19.53 5.15
C GLN A 144 38.68 19.60 4.47
N ARG A 145 39.33 20.77 4.45
CA ARG A 145 40.71 20.90 3.94
C ARG A 145 41.76 20.20 4.81
N VAL A 146 41.46 19.94 6.08
CA VAL A 146 42.30 19.13 6.98
C VAL A 146 42.05 17.62 6.79
N VAL A 147 40.85 17.22 6.33
CA VAL A 147 40.45 15.81 6.11
C VAL A 147 40.99 15.21 4.80
N VAL A 148 41.46 16.02 3.84
CA VAL A 148 42.01 15.50 2.55
C VAL A 148 43.37 14.78 2.70
N LEU A 149 43.91 14.62 3.91
CA LEU A 149 45.15 13.87 4.18
C LEU A 149 44.93 12.42 4.64
N ASP A 150 43.76 11.83 4.41
CA ASP A 150 43.43 10.45 4.83
C ASP A 150 43.70 9.37 3.75
N GLN A 151 44.79 9.49 2.99
CA GLN A 151 45.27 8.44 2.07
C GLN A 151 46.49 7.68 2.60
N TRP A 152 46.51 7.35 3.90
CA TRP A 152 47.52 6.47 4.50
C TRP A 152 46.84 5.26 5.15
N THR A 153 46.08 4.49 4.37
CA THR A 153 45.65 3.14 4.75
C THR A 153 46.71 2.12 4.36
N THR A 154 47.75 2.02 5.19
CA THR A 154 48.52 0.78 5.36
C THR A 154 48.59 0.46 6.84
N PRO A 155 48.16 -0.73 7.30
CA PRO A 155 48.34 -1.12 8.69
C PRO A 155 49.82 -1.38 8.92
N LEU A 156 50.51 -0.45 9.60
CA LEU A 156 51.81 -0.74 10.18
C LEU A 156 51.58 -1.62 11.41
N GLU A 157 52.06 -2.87 11.34
CA GLU A 157 52.05 -3.93 12.36
C GLU A 157 52.87 -3.59 13.62
N THR A 158 52.85 -2.35 14.10
CA THR A 158 53.49 -1.96 15.35
C THR A 158 52.41 -1.57 16.35
N GLY A 159 52.04 -2.54 17.21
CA GLY A 159 51.00 -2.44 18.24
C GLY A 159 51.24 -1.34 19.28
N ILE A 160 51.04 -0.08 18.90
CA ILE A 160 51.02 1.07 19.81
C ILE A 160 49.83 1.98 19.43
N TYR A 161 48.61 1.47 19.58
CA TYR A 161 47.47 2.34 19.85
C TYR A 161 47.16 2.23 21.33
N SER A 162 47.45 3.28 22.10
CA SER A 162 46.94 3.37 23.47
C SER A 162 45.43 3.60 23.40
N LYS A 163 44.66 3.03 24.34
CA LYS A 163 43.20 3.26 24.47
C LYS A 163 42.82 4.75 24.46
N ASP A 164 43.76 5.63 24.81
CA ASP A 164 43.59 7.08 24.84
C ASP A 164 43.57 7.71 23.43
N CYS A 165 44.29 7.14 22.46
CA CYS A 165 44.29 7.58 21.06
C CYS A 165 43.03 7.14 20.30
N GLU A 166 42.53 5.92 20.52
CA GLU A 166 41.23 5.48 19.98
C GLU A 166 40.09 6.36 20.52
N SER A 167 40.14 6.69 21.82
CA SER A 167 39.15 7.56 22.46
C SER A 167 39.16 8.98 21.86
N LYS A 168 40.35 9.54 21.60
CA LYS A 168 40.53 10.87 21.01
C LYS A 168 40.17 10.92 19.53
N HIS A 169 40.49 9.87 18.76
CA HIS A 169 40.10 9.76 17.36
C HIS A 169 38.58 9.63 17.23
N ARG A 170 37.94 8.79 18.05
CA ARG A 170 36.49 8.63 18.13
C ARG A 170 35.80 9.95 18.50
N LEU A 171 36.31 10.69 19.48
CA LEU A 171 35.81 12.03 19.84
C LEU A 171 35.97 13.06 18.71
N PHE A 172 36.99 12.94 17.87
CA PHE A 172 37.24 13.85 16.75
C PHE A 172 36.31 13.58 15.56
N THR A 173 36.12 12.31 15.17
CA THR A 173 35.15 11.90 14.14
C THR A 173 33.71 12.22 14.57
N GLU A 174 33.35 11.98 15.83
CA GLU A 174 32.03 12.36 16.36
C GLU A 174 31.80 13.88 16.31
N GLY A 175 32.85 14.69 16.51
CA GLY A 175 32.79 16.15 16.42
C GLY A 175 32.62 16.67 14.99
N THR A 176 33.22 15.99 13.99
CA THR A 176 33.07 16.36 12.58
C THR A 176 31.68 16.00 12.03
N ASP A 177 31.11 14.87 12.44
CA ASP A 177 29.78 14.43 11.99
C ASP A 177 28.65 15.29 12.59
N GLN A 178 28.81 15.72 13.85
CA GLN A 178 27.93 16.72 14.46
C GLN A 178 27.97 18.05 13.71
N LEU A 179 29.16 18.50 13.29
CA LEU A 179 29.31 19.75 12.55
C LEU A 179 28.70 19.65 11.14
N ALA A 180 28.87 18.52 10.45
CA ALA A 180 28.28 18.25 9.14
C ALA A 180 26.73 18.27 9.20
N THR A 181 26.15 17.61 10.21
CA THR A 181 24.70 17.62 10.45
C THR A 181 24.18 19.03 10.74
N MET A 182 24.89 19.81 11.56
CA MET A 182 24.52 21.21 11.85
C MET A 182 24.61 22.11 10.61
N VAL A 183 25.58 21.88 9.72
CA VAL A 183 25.71 22.60 8.45
C VAL A 183 24.56 22.23 7.50
N ALA A 184 24.24 20.95 7.39
CA ALA A 184 23.14 20.48 6.54
C ALA A 184 21.77 21.02 7.02
N VAL A 185 21.54 21.06 8.33
CA VAL A 185 20.33 21.66 8.94
C VAL A 185 20.23 23.16 8.66
N ARG A 186 21.33 23.93 8.77
CA ARG A 186 21.32 25.36 8.43
C ARG A 186 21.13 25.61 6.93
N LYS A 187 21.70 24.74 6.10
CA LYS A 187 21.52 24.77 4.64
C LYS A 187 20.06 24.48 4.27
N ALA A 188 19.39 23.58 4.99
CA ALA A 188 17.96 23.32 4.84
C ALA A 188 17.07 24.52 5.18
N GLU A 189 17.37 25.23 6.28
CA GLU A 189 16.66 26.47 6.62
C GLU A 189 16.87 27.55 5.55
N GLN A 190 18.10 27.69 5.04
CA GLN A 190 18.45 28.64 4.00
C GLN A 190 17.75 28.31 2.67
N LEU A 191 17.76 27.04 2.26
CA LEU A 191 17.02 26.51 1.10
C LEU A 191 15.51 26.75 1.27
N ALA A 192 14.93 26.44 2.42
CA ALA A 192 13.52 26.69 2.68
C ALA A 192 13.18 28.20 2.65
N GLY A 193 14.13 29.06 3.03
CA GLY A 193 14.01 30.52 2.94
C GLY A 193 14.02 31.03 1.50
N THR A 194 14.95 30.56 0.65
CA THR A 194 15.04 30.93 -0.77
C THR A 194 13.92 30.32 -1.62
N LEU A 195 13.44 29.12 -1.28
CA LEU A 195 12.39 28.40 -2.02
C LEU A 195 10.97 28.96 -1.76
N ARG A 196 10.78 29.75 -0.70
CA ARG A 196 9.52 30.49 -0.43
C ARG A 196 9.26 31.66 -1.40
N GLN A 197 10.20 32.00 -2.27
CA GLN A 197 10.08 33.10 -3.25
C GLN A 197 9.20 32.74 -4.46
N GLY A 198 8.01 32.17 -4.23
CA GLY A 198 6.99 31.99 -5.28
C GLY A 198 7.17 30.82 -6.26
N ARG A 199 8.15 29.92 -6.04
CA ARG A 199 8.30 28.69 -6.84
C ARG A 199 7.18 27.68 -6.53
N ARG A 200 6.73 26.93 -7.54
CA ARG A 200 5.69 25.89 -7.37
C ARG A 200 6.28 24.64 -6.68
N PRO A 201 5.51 23.90 -5.86
CA PRO A 201 6.02 22.69 -5.18
C PRO A 201 6.71 21.66 -6.10
N LYS A 202 6.23 21.53 -7.34
CA LYS A 202 6.85 20.68 -8.37
C LYS A 202 8.27 21.11 -8.75
N GLU A 203 8.53 22.41 -8.80
CA GLU A 203 9.84 22.98 -9.15
C GLU A 203 10.82 22.88 -7.98
N VAL A 204 10.29 22.84 -6.76
CA VAL A 204 11.06 22.72 -5.52
C VAL A 204 11.49 21.27 -5.29
N ALA A 205 10.60 20.30 -5.51
CA ALA A 205 10.91 18.88 -5.36
C ALA A 205 11.86 18.33 -6.44
N ALA A 206 11.94 18.99 -7.59
CA ALA A 206 12.86 18.64 -8.68
C ALA A 206 14.25 19.28 -8.54
N ASP A 207 14.48 20.07 -7.48
CA ASP A 207 15.73 20.79 -7.27
C ASP A 207 16.81 19.84 -6.71
N PRO A 208 17.92 19.61 -7.45
CA PRO A 208 18.97 18.67 -7.02
C PRO A 208 19.60 19.02 -5.66
N GLU A 209 19.66 20.31 -5.32
CA GLU A 209 20.21 20.76 -4.05
C GLU A 209 19.32 20.39 -2.86
N VAL A 210 18.00 20.39 -3.07
CA VAL A 210 17.01 20.00 -2.05
C VAL A 210 17.09 18.50 -1.79
N ALA A 211 17.23 17.69 -2.84
CA ALA A 211 17.41 16.24 -2.71
C ALA A 211 18.74 15.88 -2.03
N ALA A 212 19.84 16.53 -2.43
CA ALA A 212 21.15 16.34 -1.80
C ALA A 212 21.13 16.72 -0.30
N CYS A 213 20.51 17.86 0.05
CA CYS A 213 20.41 18.31 1.43
C CYS A 213 19.57 17.34 2.30
N ALA A 214 18.48 16.79 1.76
CA ALA A 214 17.67 15.78 2.46
C ALA A 214 18.46 14.49 2.73
N VAL A 215 19.26 14.02 1.77
CA VAL A 215 20.15 12.84 1.93
C VAL A 215 21.26 13.12 2.95
N GLU A 216 21.91 14.29 2.88
CA GLU A 216 22.94 14.70 3.85
C GLU A 216 22.41 14.76 5.29
N ILE A 217 21.19 15.25 5.49
CA ILE A 217 20.54 15.29 6.81
C ILE A 217 20.22 13.89 7.31
N SER A 218 19.62 13.04 6.46
CA SER A 218 19.31 11.64 6.83
C SER A 218 20.58 10.87 7.23
N GLN A 219 21.63 10.94 6.40
CA GLN A 219 22.91 10.29 6.67
C GLN A 219 23.57 10.83 7.93
N GLY A 220 23.60 12.16 8.12
CA GLY A 220 24.18 12.78 9.31
C GLY A 220 23.49 12.38 10.61
N ILE A 221 22.17 12.19 10.59
CA ILE A 221 21.42 11.78 11.80
C ILE A 221 21.70 10.32 12.16
N SER A 222 21.83 9.43 11.17
CA SER A 222 22.09 7.99 11.41
C SER A 222 23.41 7.69 12.13
N VAL A 223 24.36 8.63 12.12
CA VAL A 223 25.72 8.48 12.70
C VAL A 223 25.81 9.07 14.12
N LEU A 224 24.78 9.76 14.61
CA LEU A 224 24.81 10.43 15.92
C LEU A 224 24.45 9.50 17.09
N HIS A 225 25.46 8.87 17.71
CA HIS A 225 25.29 8.03 18.91
C HIS A 225 25.31 8.79 20.26
N LYS A 226 25.22 10.13 20.28
CA LYS A 226 25.20 10.94 21.53
C LYS A 226 23.94 11.80 21.65
N PRO A 227 23.43 12.05 22.88
CA PRO A 227 22.25 12.88 23.08
C PRO A 227 22.49 14.29 22.52
N PHE A 228 21.61 14.72 21.63
CA PHE A 228 21.63 16.06 21.05
C PHE A 228 21.66 17.13 22.15
N SER A 229 22.49 18.16 21.98
CA SER A 229 22.35 19.38 22.78
C SER A 229 20.99 20.03 22.50
N ALA A 230 20.40 20.75 23.45
CA ALA A 230 19.12 21.44 23.25
C ALA A 230 19.13 22.39 22.03
N THR A 231 20.29 23.00 21.74
CA THR A 231 20.48 23.87 20.57
C THR A 231 20.49 23.06 19.28
N SER A 232 21.25 21.96 19.24
CA SER A 232 21.34 21.09 18.06
C SER A 232 20.00 20.41 17.74
N ALA A 233 19.27 20.00 18.76
CA ALA A 233 17.92 19.45 18.60
C ALA A 233 16.93 20.51 18.08
N SER A 234 17.05 21.75 18.56
CA SER A 234 16.23 22.86 18.08
C SER A 234 16.50 23.17 16.61
N ASP A 235 17.77 23.23 16.21
CA ASP A 235 18.16 23.43 14.82
C ASP A 235 17.59 22.28 13.96
N LEU A 236 17.81 21.03 14.38
CA LEU A 236 17.33 19.83 13.68
C LEU A 236 15.80 19.85 13.46
N VAL A 237 15.04 20.10 14.52
CA VAL A 237 13.57 20.23 14.46
C VAL A 237 13.15 21.31 13.49
N THR A 238 13.87 22.44 13.47
CA THR A 238 13.53 23.57 12.60
C THR A 238 13.83 23.25 11.13
N GLY A 239 14.96 22.60 10.85
CA GLY A 239 15.31 22.10 9.51
C GLY A 239 14.29 21.09 8.99
N ILE A 240 13.95 20.07 9.79
CA ILE A 240 12.94 19.06 9.43
C ILE A 240 11.56 19.71 9.23
N SER A 241 11.20 20.67 10.08
CA SER A 241 9.96 21.43 9.94
C SER A 241 9.89 22.25 8.66
N ALA A 242 11.03 22.75 8.19
CA ALA A 242 11.12 23.48 6.94
C ALA A 242 10.82 22.57 5.72
N PHE A 243 11.41 21.38 5.71
CA PHE A 243 11.16 20.33 4.72
C PHE A 243 9.72 19.81 4.77
N ALA A 244 9.17 19.63 5.97
CA ALA A 244 7.79 19.19 6.14
C ALA A 244 6.80 20.19 5.52
N LYS A 245 6.98 21.49 5.75
CA LYS A 245 6.19 22.56 5.12
C LYS A 245 6.28 22.57 3.59
N MET A 246 7.38 22.05 3.03
CA MET A 246 7.54 21.88 1.58
C MET A 246 6.94 20.56 1.08
N LYS A 247 6.46 19.68 1.98
CA LYS A 247 6.03 18.29 1.72
C LYS A 247 7.11 17.45 1.04
N ILE A 248 8.36 17.74 1.39
CA ILE A 248 9.56 17.06 0.92
C ILE A 248 10.22 16.48 2.16
N LEU A 249 9.72 15.35 2.65
CA LEU A 249 10.28 14.70 3.82
C LEU A 249 10.28 13.20 3.60
N HIS A 250 11.38 12.57 3.97
CA HIS A 250 11.58 11.14 3.93
C HIS A 250 11.21 10.52 5.29
N THR A 251 10.83 9.24 5.28
CA THR A 251 10.59 8.44 6.50
C THR A 251 11.73 8.58 7.49
N ASP A 252 12.98 8.52 7.02
CA ASP A 252 14.18 8.60 7.87
C ASP A 252 14.26 9.91 8.68
N MET A 253 13.77 11.02 8.12
CA MET A 253 13.75 12.31 8.81
C MET A 253 12.65 12.38 9.89
N LEU A 254 11.53 11.69 9.68
CA LEU A 254 10.48 11.57 10.71
C LEU A 254 10.94 10.66 11.86
N ASP A 255 11.62 9.57 11.51
CA ASP A 255 12.20 8.61 12.44
C ASP A 255 13.21 9.30 13.35
N SER A 256 14.06 10.13 12.75
CA SER A 256 15.03 10.97 13.44
C SER A 256 14.42 11.90 14.50
N LEU A 257 13.25 12.50 14.24
CA LEU A 257 12.55 13.31 15.25
C LEU A 257 12.05 12.45 16.41
N ARG A 258 11.51 11.27 16.09
CA ARG A 258 10.91 10.38 17.07
C ARG A 258 11.96 9.76 18.01
N GLU A 259 13.12 9.42 17.47
CA GLU A 259 14.24 8.84 18.24
C GLU A 259 14.92 9.84 19.19
N LEU A 260 14.55 11.12 19.14
CA LEU A 260 15.02 12.09 20.12
C LEU A 260 14.62 11.67 21.55
N PRO A 261 15.57 11.61 22.50
CA PRO A 261 15.26 11.26 23.88
C PRO A 261 14.22 12.20 24.49
N ARG A 262 13.33 11.69 25.37
CA ARG A 262 12.33 12.51 26.10
C ARG A 262 12.95 13.73 26.80
N LYS A 263 14.16 13.59 27.35
CA LYS A 263 14.92 14.70 27.95
C LYS A 263 15.24 15.82 26.94
N THR A 264 15.57 15.45 25.70
CA THR A 264 15.83 16.38 24.61
C THR A 264 14.55 17.13 24.24
N TRP A 265 13.43 16.43 24.07
CA TRP A 265 12.11 17.04 23.85
C TRP A 265 11.71 18.03 24.96
N MET A 266 11.93 17.68 26.23
CA MET A 266 11.68 18.55 27.37
C MET A 266 12.54 19.82 27.36
N SER A 267 13.76 19.74 26.80
CA SER A 267 14.70 20.86 26.73
C SER A 267 14.41 21.85 25.61
N LEU A 268 13.59 21.48 24.61
CA LEU A 268 13.28 22.36 23.47
C LEU A 268 12.49 23.59 23.92
N PRO A 269 12.71 24.78 23.33
CA PRO A 269 11.81 25.92 23.53
C PRO A 269 10.38 25.60 23.08
N MET A 270 9.37 26.08 23.81
CA MET A 270 7.95 25.80 23.49
C MET A 270 7.57 26.18 22.03
N PRO A 271 8.04 27.30 21.45
CA PRO A 271 7.77 27.61 20.04
C PRO A 271 8.35 26.59 19.05
N VAL A 272 9.46 25.94 19.39
CA VAL A 272 10.13 24.93 18.57
C VAL A 272 9.44 23.58 18.71
N LEU A 273 9.06 23.20 19.94
CA LEU A 273 8.20 22.04 20.19
C LEU A 273 6.89 22.15 19.40
N ALA A 274 6.22 23.30 19.46
CA ALA A 274 4.99 23.55 18.71
C ALA A 274 5.22 23.41 17.19
N GLU A 275 6.34 23.91 16.68
CA GLU A 275 6.70 23.79 15.28
C GLU A 275 6.96 22.33 14.87
N ALA A 276 7.57 21.53 15.74
CA ALA A 276 7.75 20.10 15.54
C ALA A 276 6.40 19.38 15.39
N VAL A 277 5.47 19.61 16.33
CA VAL A 277 4.13 19.02 16.32
C VAL A 277 3.37 19.43 15.05
N ILE A 278 3.43 20.71 14.68
CA ILE A 278 2.79 21.23 13.46
C ILE A 278 3.34 20.56 12.21
N SER A 279 4.65 20.31 12.17
CA SER A 279 5.31 19.65 11.04
C SER A 279 4.98 18.17 10.96
N TYR A 280 4.96 17.48 12.11
CA TYR A 280 4.59 16.08 12.21
C TYR A 280 3.12 15.85 11.78
N ALA A 281 2.20 16.73 12.18
CA ALA A 281 0.79 16.65 11.81
C ALA A 281 0.52 16.70 10.29
N GLN A 282 1.46 17.19 9.47
CA GLN A 282 1.29 17.23 8.02
C GLN A 282 1.26 15.84 7.37
N TYR A 283 1.78 14.83 8.06
CA TYR A 283 1.83 13.45 7.57
C TYR A 283 0.59 12.64 7.94
N GLN A 284 -0.17 13.11 8.94
CA GLN A 284 -1.35 12.40 9.46
C GLN A 284 -1.01 10.94 9.82
N LEU A 285 0.16 10.76 10.45
CA LEU A 285 0.60 9.48 10.97
C LEU A 285 -0.19 9.16 12.24
N GLU A 286 -0.56 7.89 12.39
CA GLU A 286 -1.20 7.35 13.59
C GLU A 286 -0.17 6.50 14.34
N ASP A 287 0.72 7.18 15.06
CA ASP A 287 1.73 6.55 15.92
C ASP A 287 1.35 6.83 17.37
N HIS A 288 0.54 5.94 17.95
CA HIS A 288 -0.03 6.12 19.28
C HIS A 288 1.02 6.44 20.36
N ASP A 289 2.18 5.79 20.32
CA ASP A 289 3.24 5.99 21.33
C ASP A 289 3.88 7.37 21.20
N PHE A 290 4.13 7.83 19.98
CA PHE A 290 4.68 9.15 19.75
C PHE A 290 3.63 10.24 19.99
N ASP A 291 2.38 10.03 19.61
CA ASP A 291 1.27 10.95 19.87
C ASP A 291 1.02 11.12 21.38
N GLN A 292 1.12 10.05 22.16
CA GLN A 292 1.10 10.11 23.63
C GLN A 292 2.26 10.94 24.18
N LEU A 293 3.49 10.75 23.67
CA LEU A 293 4.65 11.56 24.07
C LEU A 293 4.41 13.05 23.78
N LEU A 294 3.91 13.39 22.59
CA LEU A 294 3.61 14.77 22.22
C LEU A 294 2.51 15.37 23.10
N SER A 295 1.46 14.59 23.40
CA SER A 295 0.40 14.98 24.34
C SER A 295 0.96 15.30 25.73
N ASP A 296 1.73 14.39 26.33
CA ASP A 296 2.38 14.57 27.63
C ASP A 296 3.23 15.87 27.67
N LEU A 297 3.98 16.12 26.61
CA LEU A 297 4.84 17.31 26.49
C LEU A 297 4.03 18.61 26.42
N LEU A 298 2.89 18.61 25.72
CA LEU A 298 2.01 19.77 25.60
C LEU A 298 1.30 20.07 26.92
N VAL A 299 0.75 19.04 27.57
CA VAL A 299 0.03 19.17 28.85
C VAL A 299 0.97 19.59 29.97
N SER A 300 2.14 18.94 30.10
CA SER A 300 3.08 19.23 31.19
C SER A 300 3.71 20.63 31.12
N ARG A 301 3.83 21.22 29.93
CA ARG A 301 4.54 22.49 29.73
C ARG A 301 3.61 23.69 29.54
N GLY A 302 2.36 23.45 29.17
CA GLY A 302 1.40 24.50 28.86
C GLY A 302 1.66 25.19 27.51
N VAL A 303 0.60 25.74 26.91
CA VAL A 303 0.65 26.43 25.61
C VAL A 303 0.31 27.92 25.69
N GLN A 304 0.01 28.44 26.88
CA GLN A 304 -0.48 29.81 27.09
C GLN A 304 0.54 30.90 26.69
N ARG A 305 1.84 30.57 26.67
CA ARG A 305 2.92 31.50 26.29
C ARG A 305 3.11 31.65 24.78
N LEU A 306 2.37 30.90 23.96
CA LEU A 306 2.45 31.00 22.51
C LEU A 306 1.64 32.19 22.00
N GLY A 307 2.17 32.89 20.99
CA GLY A 307 1.37 33.89 20.26
C GLY A 307 0.13 33.25 19.64
N VAL A 308 -0.99 33.97 19.64
CA VAL A 308 -2.32 33.43 19.30
C VAL A 308 -2.39 32.73 17.93
N THR A 309 -1.66 33.21 16.92
CA THR A 309 -1.56 32.54 15.60
C THR A 309 -0.82 31.21 15.66
N LYS A 310 0.27 31.11 16.44
CA LYS A 310 0.96 29.83 16.66
C LYS A 310 0.10 28.87 17.48
N LEU A 311 -0.65 29.38 18.46
CA LEU A 311 -1.62 28.59 19.23
C LEU A 311 -2.69 27.99 18.31
N ALA A 312 -3.28 28.78 17.40
CA ALA A 312 -4.24 28.28 16.41
C ALA A 312 -3.68 27.19 15.49
N ASN A 313 -2.44 27.36 15.00
CA ASN A 313 -1.79 26.35 14.17
C ASN A 313 -1.43 25.08 14.95
N LEU A 314 -1.00 25.22 16.22
CA LEU A 314 -0.71 24.09 17.08
C LEU A 314 -1.98 23.31 17.46
N ALA A 315 -3.07 24.00 17.77
CA ALA A 315 -4.38 23.38 18.01
C ALA A 315 -4.84 22.58 16.78
N TYR A 316 -4.66 23.14 15.58
CA TYR A 316 -4.99 22.46 14.33
C TYR A 316 -4.14 21.20 14.12
N ALA A 317 -2.85 21.27 14.45
CA ALA A 317 -1.96 20.12 14.39
C ALA A 317 -2.36 19.03 15.39
N ALA A 318 -2.63 19.39 16.64
CA ALA A 318 -3.08 18.47 17.68
C ALA A 318 -4.41 17.80 17.30
N ALA A 319 -5.36 18.56 16.73
CA ALA A 319 -6.61 18.04 16.22
C ALA A 319 -6.43 17.07 15.05
N THR A 320 -5.48 17.36 14.15
CA THR A 320 -5.16 16.51 12.99
C THR A 320 -4.56 15.17 13.42
N LEU A 321 -3.73 15.17 14.46
CA LEU A 321 -3.14 13.98 15.08
C LEU A 321 -4.09 13.28 16.09
N ASN A 322 -5.34 13.75 16.20
CA ASN A 322 -6.32 13.23 17.15
C ASN A 322 -5.84 13.22 18.62
N LEU A 323 -4.99 14.18 19.01
CA LEU A 323 -4.44 14.24 20.37
C LEU A 323 -5.51 14.49 21.45
N GLY A 324 -6.73 14.88 21.05
CA GLY A 324 -7.87 15.02 21.96
C GLY A 324 -8.31 13.71 22.61
N ALA A 325 -7.90 12.55 22.07
CA ALA A 325 -8.11 11.25 22.70
C ALA A 325 -7.32 11.09 24.02
N PHE A 326 -6.26 11.88 24.21
CA PHE A 326 -5.43 11.84 25.41
C PHE A 326 -5.93 12.84 26.47
N GLU A 327 -5.79 12.46 27.73
CA GLU A 327 -6.29 13.23 28.87
C GLU A 327 -5.66 14.63 28.95
N GLY A 328 -6.49 15.66 29.17
CA GLY A 328 -6.05 17.04 29.41
C GLY A 328 -5.71 17.88 28.17
N VAL A 329 -5.62 17.32 26.97
CA VAL A 329 -5.29 18.11 25.76
C VAL A 329 -6.42 19.07 25.36
N HIS A 330 -7.67 18.60 25.43
CA HIS A 330 -8.83 19.41 25.04
C HIS A 330 -9.04 20.62 25.98
N THR A 331 -8.89 20.42 27.29
CA THR A 331 -8.95 21.51 28.29
C THR A 331 -7.80 22.48 28.10
N LEU A 332 -6.58 21.99 27.88
CA LEU A 332 -5.39 22.80 27.63
C LEU A 332 -5.62 23.85 26.53
N PHE A 333 -6.13 23.43 25.36
CA PHE A 333 -6.38 24.37 24.26
C PHE A 333 -7.60 25.26 24.52
N ALA A 334 -8.67 24.71 25.12
CA ALA A 334 -9.85 25.50 25.47
C ALA A 334 -9.48 26.67 26.39
N ASP A 335 -8.73 26.42 27.46
CA ASP A 335 -8.29 27.45 28.41
C ASP A 335 -7.33 28.45 27.77
N ALA A 336 -6.39 27.97 26.96
CA ALA A 336 -5.45 28.84 26.25
C ALA A 336 -6.16 29.83 25.30
N PHE A 337 -7.25 29.44 24.63
CA PHE A 337 -8.04 30.35 23.80
C PHE A 337 -8.93 31.30 24.62
N VAL A 338 -9.29 30.97 25.86
CA VAL A 338 -9.97 31.92 26.77
C VAL A 338 -9.02 33.05 27.16
N GLU A 339 -7.75 32.77 27.42
CA GLU A 339 -6.77 33.79 27.81
C GLU A 339 -6.23 34.59 26.62
N ALA A 340 -6.23 34.01 25.42
CA ALA A 340 -5.66 34.65 24.24
C ALA A 340 -6.50 35.82 23.68
N ASP A 341 -5.80 36.81 23.11
CA ASP A 341 -6.40 37.90 22.33
C ASP A 341 -6.78 37.43 20.91
N VAL A 342 -7.91 36.72 20.83
CA VAL A 342 -8.46 36.16 19.58
C VAL A 342 -8.83 37.22 18.53
N SER A 343 -8.91 38.50 18.91
CA SER A 343 -9.21 39.60 17.99
C SER A 343 -8.13 39.81 16.92
N ARG A 344 -6.90 39.37 17.21
CA ARG A 344 -5.75 39.43 16.29
C ARG A 344 -5.74 38.32 15.24
N LEU A 345 -6.59 37.31 15.39
CA LEU A 345 -6.66 36.21 14.44
C LEU A 345 -7.40 36.64 13.17
N GLY A 346 -6.84 36.26 12.02
CA GLY A 346 -7.54 36.38 10.75
C GLY A 346 -8.62 35.31 10.60
N THR A 347 -9.50 35.49 9.61
CA THR A 347 -10.58 34.56 9.28
C THR A 347 -10.13 33.10 9.17
N PHE A 348 -8.96 32.86 8.55
CA PHE A 348 -8.42 31.52 8.36
C PHE A 348 -7.98 30.87 9.68
N ASP A 349 -7.27 31.61 10.54
CA ASP A 349 -6.82 31.10 11.83
C ASP A 349 -8.00 30.88 12.79
N LEU A 350 -9.01 31.76 12.76
CA LEU A 350 -10.26 31.58 13.50
C LEU A 350 -11.00 30.31 13.07
N SER A 351 -11.06 30.06 11.77
CA SER A 351 -11.68 28.84 11.22
C SER A 351 -10.95 27.59 11.70
N ARG A 352 -9.61 27.60 11.66
CA ARG A 352 -8.78 26.51 12.18
C ARG A 352 -9.00 26.31 13.68
N ALA A 353 -9.00 27.38 14.47
CA ALA A 353 -9.17 27.30 15.92
C ALA A 353 -10.52 26.68 16.30
N LEU A 354 -11.63 27.12 15.67
CA LEU A 354 -12.96 26.53 15.90
C LEU A 354 -13.00 25.05 15.52
N TRP A 355 -12.51 24.70 14.34
CA TRP A 355 -12.44 23.30 13.92
C TRP A 355 -11.59 22.45 14.87
N SER A 356 -10.48 22.99 15.35
CA SER A 356 -9.57 22.30 16.27
C SER A 356 -10.23 22.02 17.61
N LEU A 357 -10.93 23.01 18.18
CA LEU A 357 -11.68 22.82 19.43
C LEU A 357 -12.76 21.75 19.29
N ALA A 358 -13.50 21.76 18.17
CA ALA A 358 -14.54 20.76 17.91
C ALA A 358 -13.95 19.35 17.76
N ARG A 359 -12.80 19.22 17.11
CA ARG A 359 -12.15 17.92 16.86
C ARG A 359 -11.41 17.37 18.09
N LEU A 360 -10.88 18.24 18.94
CA LEU A 360 -10.23 17.85 20.20
C LEU A 360 -11.24 17.49 21.30
N ALA A 361 -12.48 17.98 21.20
CA ALA A 361 -13.51 17.68 22.18
C ALA A 361 -13.80 16.17 22.20
N PRO A 362 -13.86 15.53 23.39
CA PRO A 362 -14.07 14.08 23.50
C PRO A 362 -15.48 13.65 23.06
N ALA A 363 -16.44 14.58 23.05
CA ALA A 363 -17.80 14.37 22.59
C ALA A 363 -18.39 15.70 22.08
N VAL A 364 -19.54 15.62 21.41
CA VAL A 364 -20.35 16.79 21.05
C VAL A 364 -20.72 17.56 22.30
N CYS A 365 -20.40 18.85 22.34
CA CYS A 365 -20.72 19.72 23.47
C CYS A 365 -22.24 19.91 23.61
N THR A 366 -22.74 19.90 24.84
CA THR A 366 -24.15 20.22 25.14
C THR A 366 -24.39 21.72 25.33
N SER A 367 -23.34 22.48 25.66
CA SER A 367 -23.35 23.94 25.79
C SER A 367 -22.07 24.52 25.18
N SER A 368 -22.14 25.76 24.69
CA SER A 368 -21.02 26.38 23.97
C SER A 368 -19.88 26.72 24.94
N PRO A 369 -18.65 26.19 24.74
CA PRO A 369 -17.50 26.58 25.55
C PRO A 369 -17.18 28.08 25.39
N ALA A 370 -16.71 28.73 26.46
CA ALA A 370 -16.39 30.17 26.43
C ALA A 370 -15.36 30.54 25.33
N SER A 371 -14.36 29.68 25.10
CA SER A 371 -13.39 29.82 24.01
C SER A 371 -14.05 29.75 22.63
N ALA A 372 -14.95 28.79 22.43
CA ALA A 372 -15.68 28.60 21.18
C ALA A 372 -16.60 29.80 20.88
N SER A 373 -17.35 30.29 21.87
CA SER A 373 -18.21 31.47 21.73
C SER A 373 -17.40 32.72 21.35
N ARG A 374 -16.26 32.96 22.01
CA ARG A 374 -15.37 34.08 21.68
C ARG A 374 -14.80 34.00 20.27
N LEU A 375 -14.35 32.81 19.84
CA LEU A 375 -13.86 32.59 18.49
C LEU A 375 -14.95 32.78 17.43
N SER A 376 -16.16 32.29 17.71
CA SER A 376 -17.34 32.47 16.84
C SER A 376 -17.71 33.95 16.68
N GLU A 377 -17.78 34.70 17.78
CA GLU A 377 -18.02 36.15 17.75
C GLU A 377 -16.94 36.90 16.97
N ALA A 378 -15.66 36.57 17.20
CA ALA A 378 -14.55 37.17 16.48
C ALA A 378 -14.64 36.87 14.98
N LEU A 379 -15.05 35.66 14.59
CA LEU A 379 -15.26 35.27 13.19
C LEU A 379 -16.42 36.04 12.55
N LEU A 380 -17.55 36.19 13.26
CA LEU A 380 -18.72 36.93 12.77
C LEU A 380 -18.39 38.43 12.54
N ARG A 381 -17.51 39.01 13.35
CA ARG A 381 -17.02 40.40 13.19
C ARG A 381 -16.08 40.59 12.00
N GLN A 382 -15.50 39.53 11.44
CA GLN A 382 -14.62 39.65 10.28
C GLN A 382 -15.37 40.24 9.08
N ARG A 383 -14.76 41.23 8.42
CA ARG A 383 -15.32 41.82 7.19
C ARG A 383 -15.39 40.79 6.06
N LYS A 384 -14.37 39.93 5.95
CA LYS A 384 -14.31 38.84 4.98
C LYS A 384 -14.62 37.53 5.71
N PRO A 385 -15.79 36.91 5.47
CA PRO A 385 -16.12 35.62 6.04
C PRO A 385 -15.22 34.52 5.46
N PRO A 386 -15.17 33.33 6.11
CA PRO A 386 -14.45 32.20 5.54
C PRO A 386 -15.11 31.76 4.23
N TYR A 387 -14.33 31.14 3.36
CA TYR A 387 -14.79 30.62 2.07
C TYR A 387 -14.19 29.23 1.80
N GLY A 388 -14.76 28.51 0.83
CA GLY A 388 -14.33 27.18 0.43
C GLY A 388 -14.22 26.20 1.60
N TYR A 389 -13.14 25.42 1.62
CA TYR A 389 -12.89 24.40 2.64
C TYR A 389 -12.92 24.93 4.09
N SER A 390 -12.35 26.11 4.35
CA SER A 390 -12.37 26.70 5.70
C SER A 390 -13.78 27.02 6.18
N LEU A 391 -14.69 27.42 5.28
CA LEU A 391 -16.09 27.65 5.64
C LEU A 391 -16.80 26.34 5.97
N GLY A 392 -16.57 25.29 5.18
CA GLY A 392 -17.08 23.94 5.47
C GLY A 392 -16.63 23.43 6.85
N GLN A 393 -15.35 23.59 7.18
CA GLN A 393 -14.82 23.23 8.50
C GLN A 393 -15.51 23.96 9.66
N VAL A 394 -15.83 25.25 9.48
CA VAL A 394 -16.56 26.02 10.50
C VAL A 394 -17.97 25.49 10.67
N PHE A 395 -18.72 25.26 9.58
CA PHE A 395 -20.08 24.72 9.67
C PHE A 395 -20.12 23.31 10.27
N TRP A 396 -19.05 22.52 10.12
CA TRP A 396 -18.91 21.20 10.74
C TRP A 396 -18.62 21.31 12.25
N ALA A 397 -17.83 22.32 12.63
CA ALA A 397 -17.39 22.55 14.00
C ALA A 397 -18.48 23.17 14.89
N MET A 398 -19.25 24.13 14.37
CA MET A 398 -20.25 24.86 15.14
C MET A 398 -21.28 23.97 15.86
N PRO A 399 -21.98 23.02 15.20
CA PRO A 399 -22.95 22.17 15.90
C PRO A 399 -22.27 21.26 16.94
N ARG A 400 -21.03 20.82 16.68
CA ARG A 400 -20.24 19.99 17.62
C ARG A 400 -19.82 20.76 18.87
N LEU A 401 -19.74 22.09 18.77
CA LEU A 401 -19.46 23.01 19.87
C LEU A 401 -20.73 23.67 20.44
N ALA A 402 -21.92 23.16 20.10
CA ALA A 402 -23.21 23.76 20.47
C ALA A 402 -23.32 25.26 20.12
N LEU A 403 -22.75 25.68 18.99
CA LEU A 403 -22.82 27.05 18.48
C LEU A 403 -23.92 27.17 17.42
N ASP A 404 -24.67 28.27 17.44
CA ASP A 404 -25.62 28.60 16.38
C ASP A 404 -24.88 29.05 15.12
N SER A 405 -25.11 28.34 14.02
CA SER A 405 -24.49 28.59 12.72
C SER A 405 -25.34 29.46 11.80
N GLU A 406 -26.59 29.76 12.17
CA GLU A 406 -27.53 30.49 11.32
C GLU A 406 -27.11 31.95 11.01
N PRO A 407 -26.58 32.73 11.97
CA PRO A 407 -26.08 34.08 11.67
C PRO A 407 -24.95 34.09 10.64
N LEU A 408 -24.05 33.12 10.72
CA LEU A 408 -22.98 32.97 9.73
C LEU A 408 -23.54 32.53 8.39
N TRP A 409 -24.48 31.57 8.38
CA TRP A 409 -25.14 31.08 7.17
C TRP A 409 -25.83 32.19 6.40
N GLN A 410 -26.64 33.02 7.06
CA GLN A 410 -27.32 34.15 6.42
C GLN A 410 -26.35 35.15 5.80
N LYS A 411 -25.19 35.36 6.43
CA LYS A 411 -24.12 36.25 5.93
C LYS A 411 -23.41 35.70 4.69
N VAL A 412 -23.29 34.37 4.55
CA VAL A 412 -22.45 33.75 3.50
C VAL A 412 -23.22 32.98 2.44
N ARG A 413 -24.50 32.64 2.64
CA ARG A 413 -25.27 31.72 1.77
C ARG A 413 -25.23 32.09 0.29
N ALA A 414 -25.20 33.38 -0.05
CA ALA A 414 -25.18 33.84 -1.45
C ALA A 414 -23.82 33.64 -2.15
N THR A 415 -22.74 33.50 -1.38
CA THR A 415 -21.37 33.35 -1.89
C THR A 415 -20.69 32.08 -1.37
N ALA A 416 -21.47 31.19 -0.75
CA ALA A 416 -21.00 29.96 -0.15
C ALA A 416 -20.54 28.98 -1.24
N GLY A 417 -19.34 28.44 -1.08
CA GLY A 417 -18.85 27.34 -1.91
C GLY A 417 -19.59 26.03 -1.58
N LYS A 418 -19.40 25.03 -2.45
CA LYS A 418 -20.01 23.70 -2.31
C LYS A 418 -19.71 23.02 -0.97
N GLU A 419 -18.56 23.28 -0.35
CA GLU A 419 -18.17 22.67 0.93
C GLU A 419 -19.10 23.08 2.09
N ALA A 420 -19.60 24.32 2.08
CA ALA A 420 -20.54 24.79 3.09
C ALA A 420 -21.94 24.19 2.88
N TYR A 421 -22.37 24.07 1.62
CA TYR A 421 -23.62 23.39 1.27
C TYR A 421 -23.56 21.90 1.61
N ALA A 422 -22.43 21.23 1.39
CA ALA A 422 -22.24 19.82 1.77
C ALA A 422 -22.50 19.62 3.28
N GLU A 423 -21.96 20.50 4.11
CA GLU A 423 -22.16 20.46 5.56
C GLU A 423 -23.60 20.75 5.96
N LYS A 424 -24.23 21.77 5.38
CA LYS A 424 -25.65 22.06 5.65
C LYS A 424 -26.57 20.93 5.18
N LEU A 425 -26.27 20.29 4.05
CA LEU A 425 -27.02 19.16 3.52
C LEU A 425 -26.90 17.93 4.42
N ARG A 426 -25.72 17.67 5.00
CA ARG A 426 -25.51 16.60 5.99
C ARG A 426 -26.36 16.79 7.26
N GLN A 427 -26.57 18.05 7.66
CA GLN A 427 -27.35 18.40 8.85
C GLN A 427 -28.87 18.45 8.58
N ALA A 428 -29.29 18.58 7.32
CA ALA A 428 -30.70 18.69 6.93
C ALA A 428 -31.40 17.33 6.97
N LYS A 429 -32.27 17.14 7.97
CA LYS A 429 -33.02 15.88 8.18
C LYS A 429 -34.29 15.77 7.34
N ASP A 430 -34.92 16.89 7.02
CA ASP A 430 -36.16 16.92 6.25
C ASP A 430 -35.92 17.28 4.78
N ALA A 431 -36.80 16.77 3.91
CA ALA A 431 -36.66 16.96 2.47
C ALA A 431 -36.84 18.41 2.03
N THR A 432 -37.67 19.20 2.72
CA THR A 432 -37.88 20.61 2.40
C THR A 432 -36.58 21.40 2.56
N SER A 433 -35.92 21.26 3.70
CA SER A 433 -34.60 21.86 3.96
C SER A 433 -33.55 21.40 2.94
N GLN A 434 -33.53 20.11 2.60
CA GLN A 434 -32.62 19.60 1.58
C GLN A 434 -32.87 20.23 0.21
N VAL A 435 -34.13 20.35 -0.22
CA VAL A 435 -34.51 20.97 -1.49
C VAL A 435 -34.12 22.45 -1.52
N GLU A 436 -34.36 23.19 -0.44
CA GLU A 436 -33.97 24.60 -0.36
C GLU A 436 -32.45 24.80 -0.44
N LEU A 437 -31.68 23.95 0.25
CA LEU A 437 -30.22 23.96 0.18
C LEU A 437 -29.72 23.61 -1.21
N LEU A 438 -30.30 22.60 -1.89
CA LEU A 438 -29.95 22.25 -3.27
C LEU A 438 -30.28 23.38 -4.25
N ARG A 439 -31.42 24.08 -4.08
CA ARG A 439 -31.74 25.27 -4.87
C ARG A 439 -30.72 26.38 -4.66
N GLY A 440 -30.27 26.58 -3.41
CA GLY A 440 -29.19 27.50 -3.09
C GLY A 440 -27.87 27.13 -3.78
N LEU A 441 -27.47 25.85 -3.70
CA LEU A 441 -26.28 25.32 -4.36
C LEU A 441 -26.34 25.49 -5.88
N ALA A 442 -27.51 25.27 -6.48
CA ALA A 442 -27.70 25.52 -7.91
C ALA A 442 -27.42 27.00 -8.26
N GLY A 443 -27.78 27.94 -7.39
CA GLY A 443 -27.50 29.36 -7.58
C GLY A 443 -26.00 29.72 -7.57
N THR A 444 -25.13 28.89 -6.99
CA THR A 444 -23.69 29.13 -6.92
C THR A 444 -22.89 28.39 -8.00
N CYS A 445 -23.52 27.47 -8.74
CA CYS A 445 -22.88 26.70 -9.79
C CYS A 445 -22.59 27.57 -11.03
N GLU A 446 -21.35 27.55 -11.55
CA GLU A 446 -20.95 28.36 -12.72
C GLU A 446 -21.49 27.83 -14.06
N ALA A 447 -21.67 26.51 -14.19
CA ALA A 447 -22.11 25.86 -15.43
C ALA A 447 -23.61 25.56 -15.38
N ALA A 448 -24.37 26.04 -16.38
CA ALA A 448 -25.79 25.76 -16.50
C ALA A 448 -26.11 24.25 -16.47
N GLY A 449 -25.21 23.44 -17.05
CA GLY A 449 -25.37 21.99 -17.02
C GLY A 449 -25.29 21.38 -15.63
N LEU A 450 -24.49 21.98 -14.74
CA LEU A 450 -24.40 21.58 -13.33
C LEU A 450 -25.59 22.12 -12.53
N GLN A 451 -26.01 23.37 -12.79
CA GLN A 451 -27.22 23.96 -12.19
C GLN A 451 -28.44 23.06 -12.43
N ALA A 452 -28.65 22.63 -13.67
CA ALA A 452 -29.74 21.73 -14.02
C ALA A 452 -29.64 20.38 -13.29
N ALA A 453 -28.44 19.82 -13.16
CA ALA A 453 -28.24 18.55 -12.45
C ALA A 453 -28.57 18.68 -10.95
N VAL A 454 -28.14 19.77 -10.30
CA VAL A 454 -28.45 20.03 -8.88
C VAL A 454 -29.96 20.23 -8.67
N LEU A 455 -30.65 20.93 -9.57
CA LEU A 455 -32.10 21.12 -9.47
C LEU A 455 -32.87 19.81 -9.74
N ASN A 456 -32.41 18.98 -10.67
CA ASN A 456 -32.96 17.63 -10.85
C ASN A 456 -32.79 16.77 -9.59
N ALA A 457 -31.66 16.87 -8.90
CA ALA A 457 -31.46 16.21 -7.61
C ALA A 457 -32.46 16.72 -6.55
N ALA A 458 -32.77 18.02 -6.54
CA ALA A 458 -33.79 18.58 -5.66
C ALA A 458 -35.19 18.01 -5.97
N VAL A 459 -35.55 17.87 -7.26
CA VAL A 459 -36.81 17.21 -7.67
C VAL A 459 -36.83 15.75 -7.18
N LEU A 460 -35.73 15.00 -7.36
CA LEU A 460 -35.62 13.63 -6.88
C LEU A 460 -35.81 13.52 -5.35
N ARG A 461 -35.26 14.46 -4.56
CA ARG A 461 -35.47 14.51 -3.11
C ARG A 461 -36.92 14.80 -2.74
N ALA A 462 -37.57 15.74 -3.41
CA ALA A 462 -38.98 16.05 -3.19
C ALA A 462 -39.87 14.83 -3.52
N MET A 463 -39.59 14.14 -4.64
CA MET A 463 -40.29 12.92 -5.03
C MET A 463 -40.08 11.78 -4.02
N ALA A 464 -38.85 11.58 -3.53
CA ALA A 464 -38.56 10.57 -2.50
C ALA A 464 -39.32 10.84 -1.19
N ALA A 465 -39.54 12.12 -0.86
CA ALA A 465 -40.35 12.55 0.27
C ALA A 465 -41.86 12.57 0.00
N LYS A 466 -42.29 12.24 -1.22
CA LYS A 466 -43.69 12.29 -1.69
C LYS A 466 -44.31 13.69 -1.60
N ASP A 467 -43.50 14.74 -1.74
CA ASP A 467 -43.97 16.13 -1.82
C ASP A 467 -43.98 16.61 -3.28
N GLU A 468 -45.08 16.31 -3.98
CA GLU A 468 -45.26 16.67 -5.39
C GLU A 468 -45.31 18.19 -5.59
N GLY A 469 -45.83 18.94 -4.61
CA GLY A 469 -45.96 20.39 -4.71
C GLY A 469 -44.62 21.12 -4.71
N ILE A 470 -43.66 20.66 -3.90
CA ILE A 470 -42.28 21.16 -3.96
C ILE A 470 -41.61 20.77 -5.27
N ALA A 471 -41.81 19.54 -5.74
CA ALA A 471 -41.24 19.06 -7.00
C ALA A 471 -41.72 19.90 -8.21
N GLU A 472 -43.03 20.19 -8.30
CA GLU A 472 -43.58 21.04 -9.37
C GLU A 472 -43.03 22.47 -9.34
N LYS A 473 -42.85 23.06 -8.15
CA LYS A 473 -42.24 24.40 -8.01
C LYS A 473 -40.81 24.44 -8.55
N VAL A 474 -40.03 23.39 -8.29
CA VAL A 474 -38.65 23.30 -8.82
C VAL A 474 -38.67 23.12 -10.33
N LEU A 475 -39.56 22.27 -10.88
CA LEU A 475 -39.71 22.09 -12.31
C LEU A 475 -40.11 23.38 -13.03
N GLN A 476 -41.03 24.16 -12.46
CA GLN A 476 -41.43 25.47 -12.99
C GLN A 476 -40.24 26.44 -12.99
N PHE A 477 -39.49 26.52 -11.88
CA PHE A 477 -38.28 27.33 -11.80
C PHE A 477 -37.25 26.94 -12.88
N MET A 478 -37.06 25.63 -13.12
CA MET A 478 -36.19 25.15 -14.19
C MET A 478 -36.73 25.51 -15.59
N ALA A 479 -38.05 25.52 -15.78
CA ALA A 479 -38.68 25.86 -17.06
C ALA A 479 -38.43 27.33 -17.39
N ASP A 480 -38.70 28.21 -16.42
CA ASP A 480 -38.49 29.66 -16.52
C ASP A 480 -37.01 30.00 -16.80
N GLY A 481 -36.08 29.24 -16.20
CA GLY A 481 -34.64 29.40 -16.41
C GLY A 481 -34.06 28.74 -17.66
N SER A 482 -34.87 28.06 -18.50
CA SER A 482 -34.41 27.27 -19.65
C SER A 482 -33.36 26.20 -19.29
N LEU A 483 -33.54 25.53 -18.14
CA LEU A 483 -32.61 24.53 -17.59
C LEU A 483 -33.06 23.08 -17.81
N TRP A 484 -34.06 22.84 -18.66
CA TRP A 484 -34.58 21.48 -18.86
C TRP A 484 -33.62 20.60 -19.64
N THR A 485 -33.38 19.41 -19.10
CA THR A 485 -32.56 18.35 -19.69
C THR A 485 -33.40 17.11 -19.99
N PRO A 486 -32.88 16.12 -20.75
CA PRO A 486 -33.58 14.84 -20.92
C PRO A 486 -33.96 14.18 -19.58
N VAL A 487 -33.16 14.37 -18.52
CA VAL A 487 -33.48 13.89 -17.16
C VAL A 487 -34.68 14.64 -16.60
N THR A 488 -34.70 15.97 -16.72
CA THR A 488 -35.82 16.81 -16.23
C THR A 488 -37.15 16.40 -16.86
N TYR A 489 -37.16 16.13 -18.17
CA TYR A 489 -38.35 15.62 -18.86
C TYR A 489 -38.81 14.27 -18.32
N ARG A 490 -37.87 13.37 -18.00
CA ARG A 490 -38.18 12.07 -17.40
C ARG A 490 -38.79 12.25 -16.01
N LEU A 491 -38.21 13.10 -15.18
CA LEU A 491 -38.73 13.39 -13.84
C LEU A 491 -40.13 14.00 -13.90
N ALA A 492 -40.35 14.99 -14.78
CA ALA A 492 -41.66 15.59 -14.99
C ALA A 492 -42.70 14.55 -15.46
N SER A 493 -42.32 13.65 -16.37
CA SER A 493 -43.19 12.56 -16.82
C SER A 493 -43.50 11.55 -15.73
N ARG A 494 -42.54 11.21 -14.87
CA ARG A 494 -42.75 10.29 -13.73
C ARG A 494 -43.66 10.89 -12.67
N LEU A 495 -43.55 12.20 -12.45
CA LEU A 495 -44.40 12.95 -11.54
C LEU A 495 -45.82 13.15 -12.10
N GLY A 496 -46.02 13.06 -13.42
CA GLY A 496 -47.26 13.47 -14.07
C GLY A 496 -47.47 14.98 -14.05
N SER A 497 -46.37 15.76 -14.08
CA SER A 497 -46.40 17.20 -13.87
C SER A 497 -47.14 17.96 -14.99
N SER A 498 -47.82 19.02 -14.59
CA SER A 498 -48.54 19.93 -15.50
C SER A 498 -47.65 21.03 -16.11
N VAL A 499 -46.40 21.16 -15.65
CA VAL A 499 -45.47 22.23 -16.07
C VAL A 499 -45.12 22.11 -17.55
N LYS A 500 -45.29 23.21 -18.30
CA LYS A 500 -44.85 23.30 -19.70
C LYS A 500 -43.33 23.41 -19.75
N GLY A 501 -42.68 22.37 -20.26
CA GLY A 501 -41.21 22.33 -20.37
C GLY A 501 -40.62 23.38 -21.30
N SER A 502 -39.35 23.72 -21.06
CA SER A 502 -38.52 24.49 -22.01
C SER A 502 -37.79 23.54 -22.97
N PRO A 503 -37.48 23.96 -24.22
CA PRO A 503 -36.81 23.09 -25.20
C PRO A 503 -35.59 22.40 -24.58
N PRO A 504 -35.44 21.07 -24.73
CA PRO A 504 -34.30 20.37 -24.19
C PRO A 504 -33.05 20.96 -24.83
N ALA A 505 -32.09 21.40 -24.01
CA ALA A 505 -30.81 21.86 -24.48
C ALA A 505 -29.76 20.74 -24.33
N PRO A 506 -29.65 19.80 -25.31
CA PRO A 506 -28.54 18.87 -25.32
C PRO A 506 -27.25 19.66 -25.55
N GLY A 507 -26.48 19.89 -24.48
CA GLY A 507 -25.25 20.68 -24.54
C GLY A 507 -25.28 21.97 -23.71
N LEU A 508 -25.74 21.91 -22.45
CA LEU A 508 -25.64 22.99 -21.45
C LEU A 508 -24.18 23.36 -21.05
N THR A 509 -23.22 23.01 -21.91
CA THR A 509 -21.86 23.52 -21.91
C THR A 509 -21.68 24.25 -23.25
N ALA A 510 -21.64 25.58 -23.23
CA ALA A 510 -21.45 26.35 -24.46
C ALA A 510 -20.13 25.95 -25.15
N PRO A 511 -20.04 25.95 -26.50
CA PRO A 511 -18.76 25.79 -27.18
C PRO A 511 -17.72 26.79 -26.63
N GLY A 512 -16.64 26.29 -26.04
CA GLY A 512 -15.61 27.13 -25.39
C GLY A 512 -15.75 27.31 -23.87
N GLN A 513 -16.87 26.95 -23.24
CA GLN A 513 -16.95 26.89 -21.78
C GLN A 513 -16.07 25.76 -21.24
N ARG A 514 -15.16 26.09 -20.33
CA ARG A 514 -14.36 25.11 -19.57
C ARG A 514 -15.20 24.47 -18.46
N ALA A 515 -16.30 23.80 -18.82
CA ALA A 515 -17.08 23.05 -17.84
C ALA A 515 -16.25 21.91 -17.24
N HIS A 516 -16.47 21.60 -15.96
CA HIS A 516 -15.79 20.51 -15.28
C HIS A 516 -15.93 19.19 -16.04
N LYS A 517 -14.90 18.33 -16.05
CA LYS A 517 -14.90 17.11 -16.86
C LYS A 517 -16.04 16.14 -16.52
N TYR A 518 -16.51 16.15 -15.27
CA TYR A 518 -17.64 15.33 -14.79
C TYR A 518 -18.98 15.75 -15.39
N VAL A 519 -19.20 17.06 -15.53
CA VAL A 519 -20.38 17.60 -16.24
C VAL A 519 -20.34 17.12 -17.68
N ARG A 520 -19.21 17.28 -18.38
CA ARG A 520 -19.08 16.81 -19.78
C ARG A 520 -19.34 15.30 -19.92
N ALA A 521 -18.91 14.49 -18.96
CA ALA A 521 -19.14 13.05 -18.96
C ALA A 521 -20.64 12.71 -18.84
N LEU A 522 -21.36 13.35 -17.92
CA LEU A 522 -22.81 13.18 -17.78
C LEU A 522 -23.53 13.58 -19.08
N TYR A 523 -23.22 14.74 -19.65
CA TYR A 523 -23.89 15.21 -20.87
C TYR A 523 -23.54 14.36 -22.10
N HIS A 524 -22.34 13.80 -22.17
CA HIS A 524 -22.00 12.78 -23.15
C HIS A 524 -22.86 11.52 -22.98
N ALA A 525 -23.08 11.08 -21.74
CA ALA A 525 -23.99 9.97 -21.46
C ALA A 525 -25.44 10.30 -21.84
N LEU A 526 -25.95 11.49 -21.50
CA LEU A 526 -27.30 11.94 -21.86
C LEU A 526 -27.52 12.00 -23.38
N ALA A 527 -26.48 12.30 -24.16
CA ALA A 527 -26.57 12.39 -25.61
C ALA A 527 -26.50 11.02 -26.32
N ARG A 528 -25.95 9.97 -25.67
CA ARG A 528 -25.64 8.68 -26.32
C ARG A 528 -26.30 7.47 -25.70
N ALA A 529 -26.65 7.53 -24.41
CA ALA A 529 -27.25 6.41 -23.70
C ALA A 529 -28.76 6.34 -23.99
N ARG A 530 -29.28 5.12 -24.07
CA ARG A 530 -30.72 4.88 -24.10
C ARG A 530 -31.30 5.06 -22.67
N PRO A 531 -32.29 5.94 -22.46
CA PRO A 531 -32.88 6.12 -21.14
C PRO A 531 -33.49 4.82 -20.58
N GLY A 532 -33.13 4.44 -19.37
CA GLY A 532 -33.58 3.21 -18.70
C GLY A 532 -32.77 1.97 -19.03
N ASP A 533 -31.74 2.08 -19.87
CA ASP A 533 -30.83 1.00 -20.20
C ASP A 533 -29.50 1.21 -19.47
N THR A 534 -29.33 0.47 -18.38
CA THR A 534 -28.13 0.50 -17.52
C THR A 534 -26.85 0.15 -18.29
N THR A 535 -26.93 -0.76 -19.26
CA THR A 535 -25.77 -1.17 -20.07
C THR A 535 -25.37 -0.06 -21.03
N SER A 536 -26.35 0.57 -21.68
CA SER A 536 -26.11 1.71 -22.57
C SER A 536 -25.56 2.92 -21.81
N ALA A 537 -26.07 3.20 -20.60
CA ALA A 537 -25.58 4.27 -19.75
C ALA A 537 -24.12 4.07 -19.33
N ALA A 538 -23.77 2.87 -18.84
CA ALA A 538 -22.40 2.52 -18.46
C ALA A 538 -21.44 2.62 -19.65
N ALA A 539 -21.83 2.05 -20.81
CA ALA A 539 -21.03 2.11 -22.03
C ALA A 539 -20.78 3.55 -22.51
N ALA A 540 -21.72 4.47 -22.29
CA ALA A 540 -21.55 5.86 -22.66
C ALA A 540 -20.47 6.56 -21.80
N LEU A 541 -20.47 6.38 -20.47
CA LEU A 541 -19.42 6.91 -19.58
C LEU A 541 -18.05 6.31 -19.90
N GLU A 542 -18.01 5.01 -20.16
CA GLU A 542 -16.80 4.31 -20.58
C GLU A 542 -16.23 4.86 -21.90
N SER A 543 -17.10 5.08 -22.89
CA SER A 543 -16.68 5.68 -24.18
C SER A 543 -16.14 7.10 -24.00
N PHE A 544 -16.70 7.88 -23.06
CA PHE A 544 -16.19 9.20 -22.73
C PHE A 544 -14.79 9.12 -22.12
N SER A 545 -14.62 8.26 -21.11
CA SER A 545 -13.33 8.07 -20.42
C SER A 545 -12.20 7.68 -21.39
N ARG A 546 -12.52 6.83 -22.37
CA ARG A 546 -11.56 6.37 -23.39
C ARG A 546 -11.33 7.36 -24.55
N SER A 547 -12.08 8.46 -24.62
CA SER A 547 -12.02 9.38 -25.77
C SER A 547 -10.74 10.22 -25.85
N SER A 548 -10.11 10.55 -24.71
CA SER A 548 -8.85 11.30 -24.66
C SER A 548 -8.25 11.29 -23.25
N LYS A 549 -6.94 11.58 -23.13
CA LYS A 549 -6.28 11.76 -21.82
C LYS A 549 -6.95 12.82 -20.93
N ARG A 550 -7.57 13.86 -21.52
CA ARG A 550 -8.28 14.92 -20.79
C ARG A 550 -9.70 14.52 -20.35
N ALA A 551 -10.27 13.51 -20.98
CA ALA A 551 -11.59 12.95 -20.66
C ALA A 551 -11.50 11.75 -19.73
N TRP A 552 -10.30 11.21 -19.49
CA TRP A 552 -10.08 10.04 -18.66
C TRP A 552 -10.66 10.19 -17.24
N LEU A 553 -11.46 9.20 -16.87
CA LEU A 553 -12.11 9.00 -15.58
C LEU A 553 -11.73 7.61 -15.06
N LYS A 554 -11.26 7.57 -13.80
CA LYS A 554 -10.98 6.31 -13.12
C LYS A 554 -12.28 5.80 -12.51
N PHE A 555 -12.69 4.59 -12.89
CA PHE A 555 -13.81 3.89 -12.27
C PHE A 555 -13.27 2.61 -11.63
N GLY A 556 -13.38 2.45 -10.30
CA GLY A 556 -12.84 1.27 -9.60
C GLY A 556 -13.49 -0.04 -10.05
N ALA A 557 -14.77 0.00 -10.42
CA ALA A 557 -15.55 -1.15 -10.90
C ALA A 557 -15.60 -1.30 -12.44
N ALA A 558 -14.63 -0.73 -13.16
CA ALA A 558 -14.50 -0.90 -14.60
C ALA A 558 -13.44 -1.95 -14.96
N ASP A 559 -13.43 -2.33 -16.25
CA ASP A 559 -12.49 -3.27 -16.85
C ASP A 559 -12.36 -4.56 -16.02
N GLU A 560 -11.14 -5.08 -15.83
CA GLU A 560 -10.86 -6.34 -15.16
C GLU A 560 -11.38 -6.39 -13.71
N LYS A 561 -11.15 -5.32 -12.96
CA LYS A 561 -11.62 -5.15 -11.57
C LYS A 561 -13.14 -5.21 -11.47
N GLY A 562 -13.82 -4.61 -12.45
CA GLY A 562 -15.27 -4.65 -12.57
C GLY A 562 -15.81 -6.07 -12.65
N GLU A 563 -15.17 -6.95 -13.43
CA GLU A 563 -15.64 -8.32 -13.55
C GLU A 563 -15.46 -9.13 -12.25
N VAL A 564 -14.37 -8.91 -11.50
CA VAL A 564 -14.16 -9.52 -10.17
C VAL A 564 -15.32 -9.14 -9.24
N LEU A 565 -15.63 -7.84 -9.17
CA LEU A 565 -16.71 -7.33 -8.34
C LEU A 565 -18.08 -7.85 -8.79
N GLU A 566 -18.32 -7.91 -10.10
CA GLU A 566 -19.57 -8.41 -10.65
C GLU A 566 -19.79 -9.90 -10.34
N GLU A 567 -18.75 -10.73 -10.40
CA GLU A 567 -18.80 -12.14 -9.98
C GLU A 567 -19.10 -12.24 -8.47
N ALA A 568 -18.40 -11.44 -7.66
CA ALA A 568 -18.59 -11.42 -6.22
C ALA A 568 -20.03 -11.00 -5.83
N TRP A 569 -20.57 -9.93 -6.41
CA TRP A 569 -21.95 -9.50 -6.13
C TRP A 569 -23.01 -10.48 -6.64
N LYS A 570 -22.78 -11.11 -7.81
CA LYS A 570 -23.67 -12.18 -8.31
C LYS A 570 -23.74 -13.37 -7.35
N SER A 571 -22.63 -13.70 -6.68
CA SER A 571 -22.54 -14.84 -5.76
C SER A 571 -23.45 -14.70 -4.52
N LEU A 572 -23.88 -13.47 -4.18
CA LEU A 572 -24.81 -13.21 -3.09
C LEU A 572 -26.28 -13.53 -3.43
N ARG A 573 -26.60 -13.68 -4.71
CA ARG A 573 -27.99 -13.85 -5.14
C ARG A 573 -28.57 -15.14 -4.57
N SER A 574 -29.73 -15.01 -3.94
CA SER A 574 -30.62 -16.11 -3.59
C SER A 574 -32.00 -15.82 -4.13
N GLU A 575 -32.74 -16.86 -4.54
CA GLU A 575 -34.07 -16.70 -5.12
C GLU A 575 -35.01 -16.00 -4.12
N GLY A 576 -35.61 -14.89 -4.56
CA GLY A 576 -36.63 -14.16 -3.79
C GLY A 576 -36.12 -13.26 -2.66
N LYS A 577 -34.80 -13.16 -2.41
CA LYS A 577 -34.25 -12.29 -1.36
C LYS A 577 -33.72 -10.97 -1.94
N PRO A 578 -34.35 -9.80 -1.68
CA PRO A 578 -33.74 -8.51 -1.97
C PRO A 578 -32.56 -8.25 -1.03
N LEU A 579 -31.48 -7.69 -1.56
CA LEU A 579 -30.25 -7.42 -0.80
C LEU A 579 -30.07 -5.92 -0.57
N VAL A 580 -29.43 -5.54 0.54
CA VAL A 580 -29.03 -4.15 0.79
C VAL A 580 -27.51 -4.04 0.72
N ALA A 581 -27.03 -3.10 -0.10
CA ALA A 581 -25.62 -2.83 -0.23
C ALA A 581 -25.28 -1.38 0.14
N LEU A 582 -24.13 -1.20 0.77
CA LEU A 582 -23.52 0.10 1.03
C LEU A 582 -22.35 0.34 0.09
N GLU A 583 -22.31 1.50 -0.55
CA GLU A 583 -21.20 1.95 -1.37
C GLU A 583 -20.56 3.21 -0.76
N PHE A 584 -19.24 3.24 -0.70
CA PHE A 584 -18.48 4.40 -0.24
C PHE A 584 -17.70 4.98 -1.43
N GLY A 585 -18.18 6.11 -1.95
CA GLY A 585 -17.66 6.78 -3.14
C GLY A 585 -18.56 6.57 -4.37
N THR A 586 -19.69 7.31 -4.45
CA THR A 586 -20.60 7.22 -5.60
C THR A 586 -19.97 7.68 -6.91
N PHE A 587 -19.16 8.75 -6.87
CA PHE A 587 -18.62 9.43 -8.03
C PHE A 587 -19.71 9.77 -9.07
N LEU A 588 -19.68 9.21 -10.28
CA LEU A 588 -20.73 9.44 -11.29
C LEU A 588 -21.85 8.37 -11.28
N GLY A 589 -21.90 7.49 -10.28
CA GLY A 589 -22.91 6.44 -10.14
C GLY A 589 -22.65 5.19 -10.99
N TYR A 590 -21.46 5.07 -11.61
CA TYR A 590 -21.12 3.93 -12.47
C TYR A 590 -21.19 2.59 -11.73
N SER A 591 -20.50 2.46 -10.59
CA SER A 591 -20.48 1.25 -9.77
C SER A 591 -21.83 0.96 -9.11
N ALA A 592 -22.52 1.96 -8.57
CA ALA A 592 -23.89 1.80 -8.06
C ALA A 592 -24.85 1.14 -9.07
N THR A 593 -24.84 1.59 -10.33
CA THR A 593 -25.69 0.99 -11.37
C THR A 593 -25.32 -0.47 -11.69
N LYS A 594 -24.03 -0.81 -11.63
CA LYS A 594 -23.56 -2.19 -11.76
C LYS A 594 -23.98 -3.05 -10.57
N MET A 595 -23.83 -2.55 -9.35
CA MET A 595 -24.19 -3.26 -8.13
C MET A 595 -25.66 -3.66 -8.14
N VAL A 596 -26.58 -2.72 -8.39
CA VAL A 596 -28.02 -3.04 -8.47
C VAL A 596 -28.28 -4.14 -9.50
N ARG A 597 -27.71 -4.02 -10.71
CA ARG A 597 -27.83 -5.03 -11.76
C ARG A 597 -27.32 -6.39 -11.31
N GLN A 598 -26.24 -6.44 -10.51
CA GLN A 598 -25.62 -7.68 -10.07
C GLN A 598 -26.21 -8.28 -8.79
N LEU A 599 -26.84 -7.50 -7.92
CA LEU A 599 -27.47 -8.00 -6.69
C LEU A 599 -28.88 -8.58 -6.91
N GLY A 600 -29.50 -8.30 -8.06
CA GLY A 600 -30.80 -8.87 -8.44
C GLY A 600 -31.99 -7.94 -8.16
N THR A 601 -33.18 -8.41 -8.51
CA THR A 601 -34.43 -7.62 -8.47
C THR A 601 -34.84 -7.26 -7.04
N GLY A 602 -35.18 -5.99 -6.81
CA GLY A 602 -35.63 -5.49 -5.51
C GLY A 602 -34.49 -5.13 -4.55
N SER A 603 -33.23 -5.35 -4.95
CA SER A 603 -32.06 -4.96 -4.16
C SER A 603 -31.88 -3.45 -4.14
N ARG A 604 -31.40 -2.93 -3.00
CA ARG A 604 -31.19 -1.50 -2.77
C ARG A 604 -29.70 -1.21 -2.56
N VAL A 605 -29.20 -0.14 -3.17
CA VAL A 605 -27.85 0.39 -2.93
C VAL A 605 -27.98 1.75 -2.24
N ILE A 606 -27.34 1.91 -1.09
CA ILE A 606 -27.16 3.22 -0.45
C ILE A 606 -25.71 3.62 -0.67
N SER A 607 -25.49 4.74 -1.37
CA SER A 607 -24.16 5.16 -1.81
C SER A 607 -23.78 6.50 -1.21
N PHE A 608 -22.59 6.61 -0.65
CA PHE A 608 -22.10 7.84 -0.02
C PHE A 608 -21.20 8.62 -0.97
N GLU A 609 -21.45 9.93 -1.08
CA GLU A 609 -20.61 10.87 -1.82
C GLU A 609 -20.40 12.13 -0.99
N MET A 610 -19.16 12.59 -0.88
CA MET A 610 -18.86 13.78 -0.10
C MET A 610 -19.12 15.07 -0.86
N ASP A 611 -18.82 15.07 -2.17
CA ASP A 611 -18.94 16.26 -2.99
C ASP A 611 -20.40 16.41 -3.46
N PRO A 612 -21.12 17.45 -3.01
CA PRO A 612 -22.55 17.57 -3.29
C PRO A 612 -22.84 17.80 -4.78
N GLU A 613 -21.92 18.43 -5.53
CA GLU A 613 -22.07 18.63 -6.97
C GLU A 613 -21.93 17.29 -7.71
N VAL A 614 -20.95 16.48 -7.31
CA VAL A 614 -20.72 15.14 -7.86
C VAL A 614 -21.88 14.21 -7.52
N ALA A 615 -22.38 14.24 -6.28
CA ALA A 615 -23.56 13.48 -5.86
C ALA A 615 -24.78 13.81 -6.73
N CYS A 616 -25.02 15.10 -7.01
CA CYS A 616 -26.11 15.52 -7.89
C CYS A 616 -25.92 15.01 -9.33
N LEU A 617 -24.69 15.05 -9.86
CA LEU A 617 -24.39 14.47 -11.18
C LEU A 617 -24.65 12.95 -11.20
N ALA A 618 -24.27 12.23 -10.14
CA ALA A 618 -24.53 10.80 -10.00
C ALA A 618 -26.03 10.48 -10.00
N MET A 619 -26.84 11.23 -9.24
CA MET A 619 -28.30 11.06 -9.20
C MET A 619 -28.92 11.22 -10.59
N ASN A 620 -28.43 12.17 -11.39
CA ASN A 620 -28.89 12.35 -12.77
C ASN A 620 -28.48 11.17 -13.68
N PHE A 621 -27.27 10.64 -13.52
CA PHE A 621 -26.83 9.46 -14.26
C PHE A 621 -27.63 8.21 -13.88
N ILE A 622 -27.91 8.03 -12.59
CA ILE A 622 -28.74 6.93 -12.06
C ILE A 622 -30.19 7.04 -12.58
N GLU A 623 -30.74 8.26 -12.66
CA GLU A 623 -32.05 8.51 -13.26
C GLU A 623 -32.05 8.20 -14.75
N LEU A 624 -30.99 8.55 -15.48
CA LEU A 624 -30.81 8.16 -16.88
C LEU A 624 -30.78 6.63 -17.02
N ALA A 625 -30.11 5.93 -16.12
CA ALA A 625 -30.04 4.47 -16.08
C ALA A 625 -31.38 3.81 -15.64
N GLY A 626 -32.32 4.58 -15.10
CA GLY A 626 -33.63 4.09 -14.64
C GLY A 626 -33.58 3.39 -13.28
N LEU A 627 -32.62 3.74 -12.41
CA LEU A 627 -32.36 3.04 -11.15
C LEU A 627 -32.55 3.90 -9.88
N SER A 628 -33.12 5.11 -9.99
CA SER A 628 -33.26 6.04 -8.86
C SER A 628 -34.14 5.52 -7.71
N ASP A 629 -35.02 4.54 -7.97
CA ASP A 629 -35.84 3.91 -6.93
C ASP A 629 -35.07 2.84 -6.14
N GLN A 630 -33.94 2.36 -6.68
CA GLN A 630 -33.09 1.32 -6.06
C GLN A 630 -31.78 1.89 -5.52
N VAL A 631 -31.33 3.05 -6.00
CA VAL A 631 -30.08 3.69 -5.54
C VAL A 631 -30.38 4.98 -4.79
N ASP A 632 -30.05 5.00 -3.51
CA ASP A 632 -30.12 6.19 -2.65
C ASP A 632 -28.72 6.77 -2.45
N VAL A 633 -28.40 7.83 -3.19
CA VAL A 633 -27.13 8.56 -3.04
C VAL A 633 -27.26 9.51 -1.85
N ARG A 634 -26.36 9.48 -0.87
CA ARG A 634 -26.35 10.38 0.29
C ARG A 634 -25.10 11.24 0.32
N ILE A 635 -25.29 12.51 0.66
CA ILE A 635 -24.19 13.47 0.75
C ILE A 635 -23.58 13.36 2.15
N GLY A 636 -22.36 12.85 2.26
CA GLY A 636 -21.63 12.72 3.53
C GLY A 636 -20.66 11.55 3.58
N GLN A 637 -20.09 11.33 4.76
CA GLN A 637 -19.17 10.23 5.05
C GLN A 637 -19.78 9.21 6.04
N CYS A 638 -19.06 8.12 6.31
CA CYS A 638 -19.49 7.08 7.26
C CYS A 638 -19.88 7.69 8.61
N GLU A 639 -19.02 8.56 9.17
CA GLU A 639 -19.23 9.17 10.48
C GLU A 639 -20.47 10.06 10.57
N ASP A 640 -20.93 10.60 9.45
CA ASP A 640 -22.13 11.45 9.39
C ASP A 640 -23.41 10.63 9.25
N LEU A 641 -23.33 9.50 8.53
CA LEU A 641 -24.50 8.77 8.03
C LEU A 641 -24.78 7.47 8.77
N VAL A 642 -23.79 6.88 9.46
CA VAL A 642 -23.96 5.57 10.13
C VAL A 642 -25.06 5.60 11.20
N GLU A 643 -25.18 6.69 11.95
CA GLU A 643 -26.22 6.84 12.98
C GLU A 643 -27.61 6.97 12.35
N GLN A 644 -27.72 7.70 11.24
CA GLN A 644 -28.98 7.79 10.47
C GLN A 644 -29.38 6.41 9.93
N LEU A 645 -28.41 5.64 9.43
CA LEU A 645 -28.66 4.28 8.96
C LEU A 645 -29.09 3.33 10.06
N LYS A 646 -28.64 3.51 11.31
CA LYS A 646 -29.11 2.73 12.46
C LYS A 646 -30.58 3.01 12.80
N GLU A 647 -31.04 4.24 12.55
CA GLU A 647 -32.46 4.61 12.73
C GLU A 647 -33.34 4.03 11.61
N GLU A 648 -32.81 3.91 10.39
CA GLU A 648 -33.56 3.49 9.21
C GLU A 648 -33.52 1.98 8.90
N LEU A 649 -32.41 1.31 9.23
CA LEU A 649 -32.16 -0.09 8.88
C LEU A 649 -32.19 -0.97 10.13
N GLN A 650 -32.67 -2.20 9.94
CA GLN A 650 -32.60 -3.21 11.00
C GLN A 650 -31.14 -3.66 11.21
N PRO A 651 -30.74 -4.04 12.44
CA PRO A 651 -29.45 -4.65 12.67
C PRO A 651 -29.23 -5.88 11.77
N GLY A 652 -28.05 -5.98 11.17
CA GLY A 652 -27.72 -7.06 10.23
C GLY A 652 -28.38 -6.97 8.85
N ALA A 653 -28.94 -5.82 8.46
CA ALA A 653 -29.58 -5.63 7.16
C ALA A 653 -28.61 -5.50 5.97
N VAL A 654 -27.33 -5.19 6.19
CA VAL A 654 -26.37 -4.93 5.10
C VAL A 654 -25.71 -6.23 4.63
N ASP A 655 -26.00 -6.63 3.39
CA ASP A 655 -25.49 -7.86 2.77
C ASP A 655 -24.19 -7.62 1.97
N ALA A 656 -23.94 -6.41 1.49
CA ALA A 656 -22.73 -6.08 0.75
C ALA A 656 -22.18 -4.69 1.08
N VAL A 657 -20.85 -4.56 1.06
CA VAL A 657 -20.14 -3.29 1.24
C VAL A 657 -19.11 -3.14 0.14
N TYR A 658 -19.11 -2.01 -0.57
CA TYR A 658 -18.12 -1.67 -1.57
C TYR A 658 -17.42 -0.34 -1.25
N MET A 659 -16.10 -0.32 -1.22
CA MET A 659 -15.29 0.87 -0.95
C MET A 659 -14.41 1.26 -2.14
N ASP A 660 -14.63 2.47 -2.68
CA ASP A 660 -13.83 3.07 -3.75
C ASP A 660 -13.51 4.57 -3.50
N HIS A 661 -13.55 4.99 -2.24
CA HIS A 661 -13.29 6.38 -1.82
C HIS A 661 -11.81 6.58 -1.39
N ASN A 662 -11.55 7.36 -0.34
CA ASN A 662 -10.22 7.60 0.18
C ASN A 662 -9.65 6.36 0.92
N GLN A 663 -8.64 5.70 0.33
CA GLN A 663 -8.06 4.45 0.85
C GLN A 663 -7.47 4.57 2.27
N ILE A 664 -7.15 5.78 2.72
CA ILE A 664 -6.61 6.03 4.07
C ILE A 664 -7.66 5.70 5.13
N THR A 665 -8.93 6.01 4.87
CA THR A 665 -10.00 5.88 5.87
C THR A 665 -10.72 4.55 5.79
N TYR A 666 -10.45 3.72 4.77
CA TYR A 666 -11.11 2.42 4.58
C TYR A 666 -11.20 1.57 5.86
N HIS A 667 -10.08 1.43 6.58
CA HIS A 667 -10.03 0.66 7.83
C HIS A 667 -10.87 1.28 8.96
N LYS A 668 -10.95 2.62 9.04
CA LYS A 668 -11.79 3.34 10.01
C LYS A 668 -13.26 3.19 9.69
N ASP A 669 -13.63 3.41 8.42
CA ASP A 669 -15.01 3.32 7.96
C ASP A 669 -15.52 1.87 8.11
N LEU A 670 -14.67 0.87 7.82
CA LEU A 670 -14.98 -0.54 8.07
C LEU A 670 -15.15 -0.83 9.57
N SER A 671 -14.26 -0.32 10.43
CA SER A 671 -14.35 -0.51 11.88
C SER A 671 -15.64 0.10 12.44
N GLN A 672 -15.96 1.33 12.05
CA GLN A 672 -17.19 2.01 12.45
C GLN A 672 -18.44 1.25 11.99
N LEU A 673 -18.42 0.71 10.77
CA LEU A 673 -19.53 -0.09 10.26
C LEU A 673 -19.66 -1.44 11.00
N GLN A 674 -18.55 -2.07 11.37
CA GLN A 674 -18.54 -3.28 12.21
C GLN A 674 -19.13 -3.00 13.60
N GLU A 675 -18.75 -1.87 14.22
CA GLU A 675 -19.26 -1.43 15.53
C GLU A 675 -20.74 -1.04 15.49
N SER A 676 -21.23 -0.59 14.33
CA SER A 676 -22.63 -0.18 14.16
C SER A 676 -23.65 -1.32 14.36
N GLY A 677 -23.24 -2.57 14.12
CA GLY A 677 -24.13 -3.73 14.10
C GLY A 677 -25.03 -3.87 12.86
N LEU A 678 -24.83 -3.04 11.83
CA LEU A 678 -25.62 -3.08 10.59
C LEU A 678 -25.25 -4.25 9.65
N LEU A 679 -24.04 -4.81 9.79
CA LEU A 679 -23.54 -5.86 8.91
C LEU A 679 -24.25 -7.21 9.13
N SER A 680 -24.73 -7.81 8.05
CA SER A 680 -25.30 -9.16 8.08
C SER A 680 -24.23 -10.22 8.39
N LYS A 681 -24.67 -11.45 8.73
CA LYS A 681 -23.77 -12.58 9.02
C LYS A 681 -23.06 -13.13 7.77
N GLU A 682 -23.57 -12.82 6.59
CA GLU A 682 -23.06 -13.29 5.30
C GLU A 682 -22.54 -12.12 4.46
N VAL A 683 -22.18 -11.01 5.11
CA VAL A 683 -21.76 -9.81 4.41
C VAL A 683 -20.55 -10.10 3.52
N LEU A 684 -20.63 -9.63 2.28
CA LEU A 684 -19.50 -9.52 1.38
C LEU A 684 -18.94 -8.10 1.45
N PHE A 685 -17.70 -7.99 1.89
CA PHE A 685 -16.92 -6.76 1.79
C PHE A 685 -16.07 -6.78 0.52
N ALA A 686 -16.03 -5.67 -0.19
CA ALA A 686 -15.18 -5.47 -1.35
C ALA A 686 -14.53 -4.07 -1.34
N ALA A 687 -13.26 -4.00 -1.73
CA ALA A 687 -12.54 -2.73 -1.89
C ALA A 687 -11.64 -2.77 -3.11
N THR A 688 -11.58 -1.66 -3.85
CA THR A 688 -10.66 -1.47 -4.98
C THR A 688 -9.53 -0.51 -4.62
N GLN A 689 -8.48 -0.50 -5.43
CA GLN A 689 -7.33 0.42 -5.28
C GLN A 689 -6.48 0.13 -4.03
N ALA A 690 -6.45 -1.14 -3.61
CA ALA A 690 -5.74 -1.54 -2.40
C ALA A 690 -4.21 -1.52 -2.56
N LEU A 691 -3.71 -1.53 -3.81
CA LEU A 691 -2.28 -1.41 -4.10
C LEU A 691 -1.93 -0.04 -4.72
N LYS A 692 -2.77 0.48 -5.63
CA LYS A 692 -2.59 1.81 -6.22
C LYS A 692 -3.83 2.69 -6.00
N PRO A 693 -3.74 3.76 -5.19
CA PRO A 693 -2.54 4.32 -4.56
C PRO A 693 -2.04 3.58 -3.30
N GLY A 694 -2.81 2.60 -2.80
CA GLY A 694 -2.44 1.78 -1.65
C GLY A 694 -3.36 1.96 -0.45
N ALA A 695 -3.77 0.84 0.15
CA ALA A 695 -4.54 0.74 1.38
C ALA A 695 -3.89 -0.21 2.43
N PRO A 696 -2.62 0.00 2.86
CA PRO A 696 -1.91 -0.92 3.75
C PRO A 696 -2.66 -1.25 5.04
N LEU A 697 -3.27 -0.23 5.66
CA LEU A 697 -3.99 -0.37 6.93
C LEU A 697 -5.27 -1.20 6.79
N LEU A 698 -5.96 -1.13 5.64
CA LEU A 698 -7.10 -2.00 5.37
C LEU A 698 -6.66 -3.45 5.22
N LEU A 699 -5.61 -3.70 4.44
CA LEU A 699 -5.11 -5.05 4.20
C LEU A 699 -4.66 -5.72 5.49
N TRP A 700 -3.93 -4.99 6.34
CA TRP A 700 -3.57 -5.43 7.69
C TRP A 700 -4.81 -5.76 8.53
N HIS A 701 -5.79 -4.84 8.58
CA HIS A 701 -7.02 -5.05 9.34
C HIS A 701 -7.79 -6.30 8.90
N LEU A 702 -7.91 -6.53 7.59
CA LEU A 702 -8.58 -7.71 7.04
C LEU A 702 -7.82 -9.00 7.34
N GLN A 703 -6.49 -8.99 7.27
CA GLN A 703 -5.65 -10.14 7.58
C GLN A 703 -5.76 -10.51 9.07
N GLU A 704 -5.74 -9.53 9.97
CA GLU A 704 -5.93 -9.77 11.40
C GLU A 704 -7.37 -10.22 11.71
N ALA A 705 -8.36 -9.63 11.04
CA ALA A 705 -9.75 -10.05 11.16
C ALA A 705 -9.98 -11.50 10.64
N LEU A 706 -9.25 -11.92 9.61
CA LEU A 706 -9.23 -13.32 9.14
C LEU A 706 -8.63 -14.25 10.19
N LYS A 707 -7.46 -13.91 10.77
CA LYS A 707 -6.82 -14.67 11.86
C LYS A 707 -7.73 -14.77 13.09
N ALA A 708 -8.46 -13.71 13.41
CA ALA A 708 -9.43 -13.67 14.50
C ALA A 708 -10.75 -14.41 14.20
N GLY A 709 -10.94 -14.91 12.97
CA GLY A 709 -12.14 -15.63 12.54
C GLY A 709 -13.38 -14.74 12.38
N VAL A 710 -13.20 -13.43 12.18
CA VAL A 710 -14.29 -12.48 11.83
C VAL A 710 -14.70 -12.70 10.38
N PHE A 711 -13.71 -12.78 9.48
CA PHE A 711 -13.91 -13.21 8.10
C PHE A 711 -13.52 -14.69 7.97
N SER A 712 -14.25 -15.42 7.13
CA SER A 712 -13.93 -16.81 6.78
C SER A 712 -12.95 -16.90 5.61
N GLU A 713 -12.94 -15.89 4.75
CA GLU A 713 -12.16 -15.84 3.53
C GLU A 713 -11.81 -14.37 3.24
N VAL A 714 -10.54 -14.12 2.89
CA VAL A 714 -10.08 -12.85 2.31
C VAL A 714 -9.32 -13.21 1.03
N GLU A 715 -9.78 -12.69 -0.10
CA GLU A 715 -9.19 -12.87 -1.42
C GLU A 715 -8.65 -11.51 -1.91
N ILE A 716 -7.38 -11.47 -2.32
CA ILE A 716 -6.72 -10.31 -2.92
C ILE A 716 -6.42 -10.66 -4.37
N VAL A 717 -7.22 -10.10 -5.28
CA VAL A 717 -7.09 -10.34 -6.72
C VAL A 717 -6.22 -9.26 -7.35
N SER A 718 -5.06 -9.66 -7.88
CA SER A 718 -4.17 -8.78 -8.64
C SER A 718 -4.65 -8.62 -10.07
N SER A 719 -4.79 -7.39 -10.54
CA SER A 719 -5.35 -7.06 -11.86
C SER A 719 -4.74 -5.76 -12.39
N PRO A 720 -4.78 -5.48 -13.70
CA PRO A 720 -4.34 -4.19 -14.22
C PRO A 720 -5.18 -3.03 -13.63
N ASP A 721 -4.55 -1.88 -13.42
CA ASP A 721 -5.27 -0.66 -13.10
C ASP A 721 -6.10 -0.20 -14.31
N CYS A 722 -7.24 0.43 -14.03
CA CYS A 722 -8.19 0.89 -15.04
C CYS A 722 -7.48 1.85 -16.02
N GLY A 723 -7.45 1.49 -17.30
CA GLY A 723 -6.79 2.25 -18.35
C GLY A 723 -5.25 2.13 -18.43
N PHE A 724 -4.60 1.35 -17.55
CA PHE A 724 -3.14 1.15 -17.51
C PHE A 724 -2.80 -0.35 -17.44
N LYS A 725 -2.68 -0.99 -18.60
CA LYS A 725 -2.53 -2.46 -18.70
C LYS A 725 -1.25 -3.03 -18.07
N GLU A 726 -0.20 -2.22 -17.96
CA GLU A 726 1.10 -2.65 -17.42
C GLU A 726 1.23 -2.39 -15.92
N MET A 727 0.27 -1.68 -15.33
CA MET A 727 0.33 -1.24 -13.94
C MET A 727 -0.58 -2.12 -13.09
N GLU A 728 0.00 -2.76 -12.08
CA GLU A 728 -0.73 -3.62 -11.16
C GLU A 728 -1.60 -2.82 -10.17
N ASP A 729 -2.77 -3.36 -9.84
CA ASP A 729 -3.60 -2.93 -8.72
C ASP A 729 -4.34 -4.13 -8.08
N TRP A 730 -4.77 -3.98 -6.84
CA TRP A 730 -5.44 -5.03 -6.07
C TRP A 730 -6.91 -4.71 -5.82
N THR A 731 -7.75 -5.72 -6.06
CA THR A 731 -9.15 -5.77 -5.61
C THR A 731 -9.24 -6.77 -4.47
N VAL A 732 -9.81 -6.34 -3.34
CA VAL A 732 -9.92 -7.16 -2.14
C VAL A 732 -11.36 -7.55 -1.92
N LEU A 733 -11.61 -8.84 -1.68
CA LEU A 733 -12.90 -9.40 -1.31
C LEU A 733 -12.75 -10.08 0.06
N ALA A 734 -13.71 -9.87 0.98
CA ALA A 734 -13.74 -10.56 2.26
C ALA A 734 -15.16 -11.02 2.59
N LYS A 735 -15.32 -12.28 3.01
CA LYS A 735 -16.62 -12.89 3.34
C LYS A 735 -16.72 -13.20 4.83
N ALA A 736 -17.80 -12.76 5.47
CA ALA A 736 -18.03 -13.02 6.89
C ALA A 736 -18.23 -14.53 7.19
N ALA A 737 -17.83 -14.97 8.38
CA ALA A 737 -17.98 -16.36 8.79
C ALA A 737 -19.42 -16.69 9.26
N THR A 738 -19.99 -17.79 8.74
CA THR A 738 -21.38 -18.24 8.99
C THR A 738 -21.66 -18.85 10.38
N THR A 739 -20.70 -18.86 11.32
CA THR A 739 -20.86 -19.66 12.55
C THR A 739 -21.69 -19.01 13.66
N ARG A 740 -22.65 -19.81 14.16
CA ARG A 740 -23.49 -19.57 15.34
C ARG A 740 -22.66 -19.23 16.58
N THR A 741 -22.58 -17.98 17.00
CA THR A 741 -22.36 -17.69 18.43
C THR A 741 -22.85 -16.30 18.82
N ARG A 742 -23.46 -16.23 20.01
CA ARG A 742 -23.82 -15.02 20.78
C ARG A 742 -22.59 -14.13 21.13
N SER A 743 -21.39 -14.37 20.59
CA SER A 743 -20.14 -13.73 20.98
C SER A 743 -19.42 -12.94 19.88
N LEU A 744 -20.12 -12.54 18.80
CA LEU A 744 -19.56 -11.63 17.78
C LEU A 744 -19.07 -10.33 18.43
N LYS A 745 -19.82 -9.74 19.38
CA LYS A 745 -19.37 -8.59 20.19
C LYS A 745 -18.06 -8.84 20.95
N ARG A 746 -17.87 -10.05 21.50
CA ARG A 746 -16.68 -10.39 22.32
C ARG A 746 -15.47 -10.73 21.46
N ARG A 747 -15.67 -11.27 20.24
CA ARG A 747 -14.60 -11.49 19.25
C ARG A 747 -14.25 -10.23 18.47
N GLN A 748 -15.24 -9.38 18.15
CA GLN A 748 -15.03 -8.05 17.59
C GLN A 748 -14.28 -7.17 18.57
N ALA A 749 -14.61 -7.19 19.87
CA ALA A 749 -13.84 -6.50 20.91
C ALA A 749 -12.38 -7.00 21.06
N VAL A 750 -12.08 -8.23 20.61
CA VAL A 750 -10.73 -8.81 20.59
C VAL A 750 -10.02 -8.52 19.26
N ALA A 751 -10.75 -8.39 18.14
CA ALA A 751 -10.21 -7.91 16.87
C ALA A 751 -9.97 -6.39 16.87
N THR A 752 -10.76 -5.63 17.65
CA THR A 752 -10.55 -4.20 17.93
C THR A 752 -9.69 -3.94 19.17
N SER A 753 -9.32 -4.97 19.95
CA SER A 753 -8.22 -4.83 20.92
C SER A 753 -6.91 -4.79 20.15
N PHE A 754 -6.54 -3.58 19.73
CA PHE A 754 -5.27 -3.14 19.16
C PHE A 754 -4.12 -4.16 19.31
N LEU A 755 -4.00 -5.10 18.36
CA LEU A 755 -2.66 -5.46 17.93
C LEU A 755 -2.11 -4.19 17.32
N ALA A 756 -1.08 -3.62 17.96
CA ALA A 756 -0.45 -2.40 17.48
C ALA A 756 -0.09 -2.60 16.01
N ILE A 757 -0.69 -1.78 15.14
CA ILE A 757 -0.43 -1.86 13.69
C ILE A 757 1.08 -1.75 13.51
N PRO A 758 1.71 -2.67 12.75
CA PRO A 758 3.13 -2.57 12.46
C PRO A 758 3.44 -1.19 11.92
N ARG A 759 4.37 -0.54 12.59
CA ARG A 759 4.70 0.86 12.36
C ARG A 759 5.12 1.10 10.91
N GLU A 760 5.83 0.14 10.32
CA GLU A 760 6.26 0.16 8.94
C GLU A 760 5.05 0.28 7.98
N LEU A 761 3.90 -0.31 8.33
CA LEU A 761 2.66 -0.19 7.55
C LEU A 761 1.99 1.18 7.72
N VAL A 762 2.10 1.80 8.90
CA VAL A 762 1.63 3.18 9.14
C VAL A 762 2.44 4.16 8.29
N LEU A 763 3.76 4.01 8.24
CA LEU A 763 4.64 4.80 7.37
C LEU A 763 4.31 4.57 5.90
N LEU A 764 4.16 3.31 5.48
CA LEU A 764 3.80 2.96 4.10
C LEU A 764 2.46 3.60 3.70
N ALA A 765 1.47 3.64 4.59
CA ALA A 765 0.18 4.29 4.36
C ALA A 765 0.31 5.82 4.20
N ALA A 766 1.20 6.46 4.98
CA ALA A 766 1.50 7.89 4.83
C ALA A 766 2.21 8.20 3.51
N GLU A 767 3.12 7.33 3.06
CA GLU A 767 3.75 7.45 1.75
C GLU A 767 2.74 7.31 0.61
N CYS A 768 1.79 6.36 0.73
CA CYS A 768 0.65 6.25 -0.20
C CYS A 768 -0.16 7.56 -0.26
N ASN A 769 -0.38 8.22 0.88
CA ASN A 769 -1.07 9.50 0.95
C ASN A 769 -0.29 10.63 0.28
N LEU A 770 1.01 10.69 0.53
CA LEU A 770 1.89 11.66 -0.09
C LEU A 770 1.93 11.48 -1.61
N MET A 771 1.93 10.22 -2.09
CA MET A 771 1.89 9.89 -3.51
C MET A 771 0.57 10.33 -4.17
N ARG A 772 -0.59 10.14 -3.49
CA ARG A 772 -1.88 10.70 -3.92
C ARG A 772 -1.80 12.23 -4.07
N TRP A 773 -1.29 12.91 -3.04
CA TRP A 773 -1.16 14.37 -3.07
C TRP A 773 -0.26 14.84 -4.22
N ARG A 774 0.92 14.22 -4.40
CA ARG A 774 1.85 14.54 -5.50
C ARG A 774 1.21 14.35 -6.87
N THR A 775 0.40 13.30 -7.02
CA THR A 775 -0.33 13.02 -8.26
C THR A 775 -1.38 14.09 -8.54
N ALA A 776 -2.12 14.53 -7.52
CA ALA A 776 -3.07 15.64 -7.65
C ALA A 776 -2.39 16.97 -8.06
N GLN A 777 -1.11 17.15 -7.72
CA GLN A 777 -0.28 18.29 -8.16
C GLN A 777 0.37 18.09 -9.54
N GLY A 778 0.16 16.95 -10.20
CA GLY A 778 0.79 16.62 -11.49
C GLY A 778 2.31 16.44 -11.39
N MET A 779 2.82 16.01 -10.23
CA MET A 779 4.24 15.78 -9.97
C MET A 779 4.71 14.35 -10.30
N VAL A 780 3.80 13.45 -10.62
CA VAL A 780 4.06 12.01 -10.78
C VAL A 780 3.70 11.59 -12.19
N ASP A 781 4.61 10.89 -12.86
CA ASP A 781 4.37 10.24 -14.15
C ASP A 781 4.10 8.74 -13.99
N GLU A 782 3.87 8.06 -15.12
CA GLU A 782 3.53 6.63 -15.13
C GLU A 782 4.67 5.73 -14.65
N ALA A 783 5.92 6.05 -15.02
CA ALA A 783 7.10 5.31 -14.61
C ALA A 783 7.29 5.37 -13.08
N ARG A 784 7.15 6.56 -12.49
CA ARG A 784 7.23 6.74 -11.04
C ARG A 784 6.08 6.06 -10.29
N TRP A 785 4.90 6.00 -10.91
CA TRP A 785 3.78 5.22 -10.36
C TRP A 785 4.09 3.72 -10.35
N ASN A 786 4.63 3.17 -11.44
CA ASN A 786 4.99 1.75 -11.51
C ASN A 786 6.04 1.38 -10.44
N GLU A 787 7.09 2.19 -10.30
CA GLU A 787 8.11 2.00 -9.25
C GLU A 787 7.48 2.02 -7.85
N PHE A 788 6.59 2.98 -7.58
CA PHE A 788 5.93 3.10 -6.29
C PHE A 788 4.98 1.94 -6.00
N VAL A 789 4.25 1.44 -7.01
CA VAL A 789 3.38 0.26 -6.86
C VAL A 789 4.20 -0.96 -6.46
N GLN A 790 5.36 -1.18 -7.08
CA GLN A 790 6.27 -2.27 -6.70
C GLN A 790 6.83 -2.09 -5.29
N TYR A 791 7.15 -0.85 -4.90
CA TYR A 791 7.57 -0.53 -3.54
C TYR A 791 6.47 -0.84 -2.50
N VAL A 792 5.21 -0.47 -2.76
CA VAL A 792 4.09 -0.81 -1.86
C VAL A 792 3.87 -2.32 -1.80
N ARG A 793 3.93 -3.02 -2.94
CA ARG A 793 3.82 -4.49 -2.98
C ARG A 793 4.88 -5.16 -2.11
N GLN A 794 6.15 -4.79 -2.29
CA GLN A 794 7.26 -5.32 -1.49
C GLN A 794 7.14 -4.94 -0.01
N GLY A 795 6.66 -3.74 0.30
CA GLY A 795 6.37 -3.31 1.67
C GLY A 795 5.30 -4.16 2.34
N MET A 796 4.19 -4.45 1.63
CA MET A 796 3.12 -5.32 2.15
C MET A 796 3.61 -6.75 2.40
N GLU A 797 4.39 -7.31 1.48
CA GLU A 797 4.95 -8.65 1.64
C GLU A 797 5.95 -8.69 2.81
N LYS A 798 6.86 -7.72 2.89
CA LYS A 798 7.90 -7.66 3.91
C LYS A 798 7.37 -7.43 5.32
N PHE A 799 6.44 -6.49 5.49
CA PHE A 799 6.00 -6.04 6.81
C PHE A 799 4.74 -6.74 7.32
N ALA A 800 3.89 -7.28 6.42
CA ALA A 800 2.65 -7.95 6.79
C ALA A 800 2.55 -9.40 6.30
N GLY A 801 3.46 -9.86 5.43
CA GLY A 801 3.34 -11.16 4.76
C GLY A 801 2.15 -11.23 3.79
N ILE A 802 1.64 -10.08 3.33
CA ILE A 802 0.44 -10.00 2.48
C ILE A 802 0.87 -9.91 1.01
N THR A 803 0.40 -10.85 0.21
CA THR A 803 0.58 -10.92 -1.25
C THR A 803 -0.77 -11.12 -1.95
N SER A 804 -0.81 -11.00 -3.28
CA SER A 804 -2.02 -11.36 -4.03
C SER A 804 -2.32 -12.85 -3.83
N THR A 805 -3.58 -13.17 -3.52
CA THR A 805 -4.02 -14.57 -3.38
C THR A 805 -4.31 -15.20 -4.74
N ARG A 806 -4.62 -14.37 -5.75
CA ARG A 806 -4.92 -14.78 -7.11
C ARG A 806 -4.54 -13.68 -8.08
N ASP A 807 -4.01 -14.04 -9.24
CA ASP A 807 -3.83 -13.10 -10.34
C ASP A 807 -5.04 -13.14 -11.28
N TYR A 808 -5.35 -12.02 -11.93
CA TYR A 808 -6.53 -11.90 -12.79
C TYR A 808 -6.29 -12.49 -14.18
N TRP A 809 -5.06 -12.42 -14.68
CA TRP A 809 -4.65 -13.04 -15.93
C TRP A 809 -4.09 -14.43 -15.65
N MET A 810 -4.93 -15.46 -15.76
CA MET A 810 -4.52 -16.85 -15.51
C MET A 810 -5.25 -17.82 -16.44
N VAL A 811 -4.48 -18.52 -17.24
CA VAL A 811 -4.91 -19.74 -17.92
C VAL A 811 -4.79 -20.90 -16.93
N LEU A 812 -5.91 -21.56 -16.65
CA LEU A 812 -5.92 -22.76 -15.82
C LEU A 812 -5.77 -23.99 -16.72
N LEU A 813 -4.68 -24.73 -16.51
CA LEU A 813 -4.42 -26.01 -17.16
C LEU A 813 -4.93 -27.13 -16.25
N ASP A 814 -5.96 -27.84 -16.71
CA ASP A 814 -6.40 -29.12 -16.15
C ASP A 814 -5.60 -30.22 -16.85
N ILE A 815 -4.54 -30.69 -16.18
CA ILE A 815 -3.57 -31.62 -16.74
C ILE A 815 -4.02 -33.04 -16.46
N LYS A 816 -4.36 -33.75 -17.54
CA LYS A 816 -4.79 -35.14 -17.51
C LYS A 816 -3.68 -36.12 -17.89
N ARG A 817 -3.74 -37.31 -17.30
CA ARG A 817 -2.86 -38.47 -17.58
C ARG A 817 -3.70 -39.71 -17.91
N THR A 818 -3.05 -40.83 -18.16
CA THR A 818 -3.71 -42.12 -18.43
C THR A 818 -4.54 -42.60 -17.23
N GLU A 819 -4.08 -42.30 -16.02
CA GLU A 819 -4.77 -42.60 -14.77
C GLU A 819 -5.31 -41.33 -14.12
N LYS A 820 -6.60 -41.35 -13.72
CA LYS A 820 -7.27 -40.19 -13.08
C LYS A 820 -6.60 -39.73 -11.79
N LYS A 821 -5.91 -40.62 -11.07
CA LYS A 821 -5.22 -40.30 -9.80
C LYS A 821 -4.05 -39.32 -9.99
N ASN A 822 -3.55 -39.19 -11.22
CA ASN A 822 -2.42 -38.34 -11.58
C ASN A 822 -2.85 -36.98 -12.15
N GLU A 823 -4.15 -36.67 -12.19
CA GLU A 823 -4.66 -35.37 -12.64
C GLU A 823 -4.28 -34.25 -11.65
N PHE A 824 -3.99 -33.07 -12.17
CA PHE A 824 -3.72 -31.87 -11.35
C PHE A 824 -4.04 -30.59 -12.12
N MET A 825 -4.26 -29.50 -11.38
CA MET A 825 -4.46 -28.18 -11.96
C MET A 825 -3.18 -27.35 -11.83
N TYR A 826 -2.84 -26.64 -12.90
CA TYR A 826 -1.66 -25.78 -12.98
C TYR A 826 -2.04 -24.43 -13.58
N GLU A 827 -1.39 -23.36 -13.12
CA GLU A 827 -1.65 -21.99 -13.55
C GLU A 827 -0.55 -21.46 -14.46
N THR A 828 -0.95 -20.77 -15.54
CA THR A 828 0.00 -20.16 -16.47
C THR A 828 -0.61 -18.95 -17.17
N THR A 829 0.11 -18.35 -18.12
CA THR A 829 -0.36 -17.24 -18.95
C THR A 829 -0.40 -17.63 -20.43
N VAL A 830 -1.20 -16.96 -21.27
CA VAL A 830 -1.23 -17.26 -22.72
C VAL A 830 0.11 -16.95 -23.39
N LYS A 831 0.93 -16.07 -22.81
CA LYS A 831 2.27 -15.75 -23.34
C LYS A 831 3.32 -16.80 -23.03
N ALA A 832 3.04 -17.77 -22.16
CA ALA A 832 3.98 -18.80 -21.79
C ALA A 832 4.46 -19.58 -23.03
N ASN A 833 5.77 -19.80 -23.12
CA ASN A 833 6.36 -20.67 -24.14
C ASN A 833 6.01 -22.13 -23.80
N ILE A 834 5.54 -22.88 -24.80
CA ILE A 834 5.09 -24.27 -24.60
C ILE A 834 6.25 -25.19 -24.19
N GLY A 835 7.47 -24.95 -24.69
CA GLY A 835 8.66 -25.73 -24.35
C GLY A 835 9.05 -25.60 -22.88
N ASP A 836 9.02 -24.39 -22.33
CA ASP A 836 9.31 -24.15 -20.91
C ASP A 836 8.15 -24.63 -20.02
N LEU A 837 6.92 -24.36 -20.43
CA LEU A 837 5.71 -24.87 -19.76
C LEU A 837 5.72 -26.40 -19.66
N LEU A 838 6.12 -27.11 -20.72
CA LEU A 838 6.20 -28.57 -20.70
C LEU A 838 7.23 -29.08 -19.67
N LYS A 839 8.40 -28.44 -19.56
CA LYS A 839 9.41 -28.81 -18.57
C LYS A 839 8.86 -28.64 -17.16
N GLU A 840 8.26 -27.49 -16.89
CA GLU A 840 7.67 -27.19 -15.57
C GLU A 840 6.56 -28.17 -15.20
N LEU A 841 5.68 -28.50 -16.15
CA LEU A 841 4.61 -29.49 -15.95
C LEU A 841 5.15 -30.90 -15.68
N CYS A 842 6.21 -31.32 -16.38
CA CYS A 842 6.85 -32.62 -16.14
C CYS A 842 7.53 -32.67 -14.76
N GLU A 843 8.26 -31.61 -14.40
CA GLU A 843 8.89 -31.50 -13.08
C GLU A 843 7.86 -31.53 -11.95
N LEU A 844 6.79 -30.75 -12.07
CA LEU A 844 5.73 -30.70 -11.07
C LEU A 844 4.99 -32.04 -10.94
N HIS A 845 4.71 -32.71 -12.06
CA HIS A 845 4.12 -34.05 -12.06
C HIS A 845 5.02 -35.07 -11.34
N ASN A 846 6.33 -35.06 -11.63
CA ASN A 846 7.28 -35.97 -10.98
C ASN A 846 7.42 -35.69 -9.48
N LEU A 847 7.43 -34.42 -9.08
CA LEU A 847 7.44 -34.02 -7.67
C LEU A 847 6.17 -34.47 -6.93
N ARG A 848 4.99 -34.34 -7.56
CA ARG A 848 3.74 -34.88 -7.00
C ARG A 848 3.81 -36.38 -6.76
N LEU A 849 4.32 -37.13 -7.75
CA LEU A 849 4.50 -38.58 -7.61
C LEU A 849 5.46 -38.90 -6.46
N LYS A 850 6.55 -38.14 -6.31
CA LYS A 850 7.49 -38.28 -5.21
C LYS A 850 6.84 -38.04 -3.84
N VAL A 851 6.01 -36.98 -3.70
CA VAL A 851 5.24 -36.73 -2.48
C VAL A 851 4.30 -37.90 -2.16
N GLN A 852 3.60 -38.44 -3.16
CA GLN A 852 2.69 -39.57 -2.97
C GLN A 852 3.44 -40.84 -2.53
N ARG A 853 4.54 -41.21 -3.22
CA ARG A 853 5.36 -42.38 -2.85
C ARG A 853 5.96 -42.23 -1.46
N LEU A 854 6.54 -41.08 -1.15
CA LEU A 854 7.13 -40.80 0.16
C LEU A 854 6.08 -40.83 1.27
N SER A 855 4.88 -40.27 1.04
CA SER A 855 3.77 -40.32 2.00
C SER A 855 3.35 -41.77 2.30
N MET A 856 3.19 -42.61 1.26
CA MET A 856 2.86 -44.03 1.43
C MET A 856 3.96 -44.76 2.20
N ALA A 857 5.22 -44.55 1.84
CA ALA A 857 6.36 -45.18 2.51
C ALA A 857 6.49 -44.74 3.98
N CYS A 858 6.27 -43.45 4.30
CA CYS A 858 6.27 -42.93 5.66
C CYS A 858 5.14 -43.53 6.52
N LYS A 859 3.95 -43.75 5.95
CA LYS A 859 2.83 -44.42 6.66
C LYS A 859 3.18 -45.86 7.03
N GLU A 860 3.81 -46.59 6.11
CA GLU A 860 4.22 -47.97 6.37
C GLU A 860 5.41 -48.07 7.34
N LEU A 861 6.35 -47.11 7.27
CA LEU A 861 7.43 -46.96 8.26
C LEU A 861 6.89 -46.65 9.67
N ALA A 862 5.87 -45.81 9.78
CA ALA A 862 5.21 -45.48 11.06
C ALA A 862 4.48 -46.69 11.67
N LYS A 863 3.88 -47.56 10.84
CA LYS A 863 3.10 -48.73 11.31
C LYS A 863 3.97 -49.92 11.67
N HIS A 864 4.93 -50.28 10.81
CA HIS A 864 5.62 -51.57 10.83
C HIS A 864 7.15 -51.44 10.96
N GLY A 865 7.70 -50.22 10.98
CA GLY A 865 9.14 -50.00 11.10
C GLY A 865 9.92 -50.20 9.78
N PRO A 866 11.27 -50.17 9.86
CA PRO A 866 12.13 -50.23 8.67
C PRO A 866 11.98 -51.54 7.88
N LEU A 867 12.39 -51.51 6.61
CA LEU A 867 12.43 -52.70 5.75
C LEU A 867 13.49 -53.71 6.25
N ARG A 868 13.20 -55.02 6.11
CA ARG A 868 14.17 -56.09 6.43
C ARG A 868 15.29 -56.19 5.37
N PRO A 869 16.46 -56.75 5.71
CA PRO A 869 17.48 -57.16 4.74
C PRO A 869 16.91 -58.14 3.71
N GLU A 870 17.39 -58.09 2.47
CA GLU A 870 16.89 -58.92 1.37
C GLU A 870 16.82 -60.41 1.68
N GLU A 871 17.80 -60.94 2.44
CA GLU A 871 17.84 -62.36 2.80
C GLU A 871 16.71 -62.79 3.76
N THR A 872 16.00 -61.85 4.37
CA THR A 872 14.99 -62.10 5.43
C THR A 872 13.60 -61.55 5.11
N ARG A 873 13.40 -60.96 3.92
CA ARG A 873 12.10 -60.44 3.44
C ARG A 873 11.16 -61.60 3.07
N GLY A 874 9.92 -61.56 3.52
CA GLY A 874 8.88 -62.55 3.18
C GLY A 874 9.05 -63.92 3.87
N ILE A 875 10.03 -64.05 4.77
CA ILE A 875 10.23 -65.25 5.58
C ILE A 875 9.35 -65.16 6.84
N SER A 876 8.42 -66.12 6.97
CA SER A 876 7.57 -66.28 8.16
C SER A 876 8.35 -66.85 9.35
N GLU A 877 7.86 -66.64 10.58
CA GLU A 877 8.50 -67.17 11.81
C GLU A 877 8.67 -68.71 11.81
N ASP A 878 7.89 -69.42 10.99
CA ASP A 878 7.98 -70.87 10.83
C ASP A 878 9.09 -71.30 9.86
N LEU A 879 9.38 -70.49 8.82
CA LEU A 879 10.50 -70.75 7.90
C LEU A 879 11.86 -70.31 8.50
N SER A 880 11.89 -69.30 9.37
CA SER A 880 13.15 -68.79 9.95
C SER A 880 13.88 -69.83 10.82
N LYS A 881 13.12 -70.74 11.46
CA LYS A 881 13.66 -71.87 12.24
C LYS A 881 14.40 -72.90 11.38
N VAL A 882 14.14 -72.92 10.07
CA VAL A 882 14.73 -73.87 9.12
C VAL A 882 15.97 -73.29 8.44
N THR A 883 16.04 -71.97 8.27
CA THR A 883 17.12 -71.30 7.51
C THR A 883 18.26 -70.77 8.38
N GLU A 884 18.19 -70.91 9.71
CA GLU A 884 19.17 -70.37 10.68
C GLU A 884 19.43 -68.84 10.56
N LEU A 885 18.51 -68.11 9.91
CA LEU A 885 18.62 -66.65 9.72
C LEU A 885 17.87 -65.91 10.84
N ASP A 886 18.52 -64.92 11.45
CA ASP A 886 17.90 -64.08 12.49
C ASP A 886 16.96 -63.03 11.88
N VAL A 887 15.67 -63.37 11.84
CA VAL A 887 14.58 -62.48 11.39
C VAL A 887 14.31 -61.29 12.33
N ASN A 888 14.86 -61.30 13.56
CA ASN A 888 14.61 -60.30 14.60
C ASN A 888 15.86 -59.45 14.93
N ALA A 889 16.80 -59.32 13.99
CA ALA A 889 18.03 -58.54 14.16
C ALA A 889 17.83 -57.07 14.61
N TYR A 890 16.61 -56.52 14.45
CA TYR A 890 16.23 -55.16 14.84
C TYR A 890 15.43 -55.06 16.15
N GLY A 891 15.25 -56.18 16.87
CA GLY A 891 14.46 -56.28 18.09
C GLY A 891 13.21 -57.16 17.92
N GLN A 892 12.52 -57.44 19.02
CA GLN A 892 11.27 -58.21 18.98
C GLN A 892 10.15 -57.39 18.32
N PRO A 893 9.43 -57.93 17.32
CA PRO A 893 8.37 -57.20 16.63
C PRO A 893 7.20 -56.91 17.58
N THR A 894 6.85 -55.63 17.71
CA THR A 894 5.70 -55.16 18.52
C THR A 894 4.45 -54.94 17.67
N ARG A 895 4.61 -54.72 16.36
CA ARG A 895 3.53 -54.67 15.35
C ARG A 895 3.98 -55.38 14.08
N PRO A 896 3.84 -56.72 14.01
CA PRO A 896 4.30 -57.49 12.86
C PRO A 896 3.59 -57.07 11.58
N ASP A 897 4.34 -57.08 10.48
CA ASP A 897 3.84 -56.91 9.12
C ASP A 897 3.38 -58.29 8.59
N GLU A 898 2.13 -58.41 8.17
CA GLU A 898 1.54 -59.66 7.66
C GLU A 898 2.28 -60.20 6.44
N SER A 899 2.92 -59.32 5.66
CA SER A 899 3.69 -59.69 4.47
C SER A 899 5.12 -60.14 4.78
N GLY A 900 5.61 -59.90 6.01
CA GLY A 900 6.96 -60.26 6.43
C GLY A 900 8.09 -59.45 5.77
N PHE A 901 7.79 -58.30 5.16
CA PHE A 901 8.78 -57.46 4.48
C PHE A 901 9.45 -56.44 5.42
N ARG A 902 8.74 -55.95 6.44
CA ARG A 902 9.25 -54.98 7.44
C ARG A 902 9.62 -55.64 8.78
N THR A 903 10.44 -54.96 9.58
CA THR A 903 10.95 -55.50 10.86
C THR A 903 9.87 -55.72 11.90
N GLY A 904 8.73 -55.01 11.81
CA GLY A 904 7.65 -55.06 12.80
C GLY A 904 7.94 -54.25 14.07
N VAL A 905 8.98 -53.41 14.03
CA VAL A 905 9.42 -52.54 15.15
C VAL A 905 9.24 -51.07 14.74
N PRO A 906 8.04 -50.49 14.93
CA PRO A 906 7.77 -49.09 14.62
C PRO A 906 8.51 -48.12 15.58
N PRO A 907 8.65 -46.84 15.20
CA PRO A 907 9.13 -45.80 16.11
C PRO A 907 8.16 -45.61 17.30
N PRO A 908 8.58 -44.91 18.38
CA PRO A 908 7.72 -44.63 19.53
C PRO A 908 6.36 -44.04 19.09
N PRO A 909 5.24 -44.40 19.75
CA PRO A 909 3.90 -44.04 19.29
C PRO A 909 3.69 -42.55 19.00
N GLU A 910 4.22 -41.68 19.87
CA GLU A 910 4.13 -40.22 19.69
C GLU A 910 4.83 -39.73 18.40
N VAL A 911 5.96 -40.37 18.04
CA VAL A 911 6.73 -40.04 16.83
C VAL A 911 6.09 -40.67 15.59
N ALA A 912 5.55 -41.88 15.72
CA ALA A 912 4.79 -42.55 14.67
C ALA A 912 3.54 -41.73 14.27
N ASP A 913 2.86 -41.12 15.25
CA ASP A 913 1.71 -40.24 15.03
C ASP A 913 2.10 -38.96 14.29
N VAL A 914 3.23 -38.34 14.65
CA VAL A 914 3.77 -37.17 13.93
C VAL A 914 4.08 -37.55 12.48
N LEU A 915 4.77 -38.67 12.25
CA LEU A 915 5.12 -39.14 10.90
C LEU A 915 3.87 -39.45 10.06
N THR A 916 2.85 -40.07 10.65
CA THR A 916 1.58 -40.40 9.99
C THR A 916 0.80 -39.13 9.62
N ARG A 917 0.65 -38.19 10.57
CA ARG A 917 -0.05 -36.92 10.32
C ARG A 917 0.62 -36.11 9.23
N THR A 918 1.95 -35.95 9.27
CA THR A 918 2.70 -35.22 8.25
C THR A 918 2.58 -35.88 6.88
N ALA A 919 2.54 -37.22 6.82
CA ALA A 919 2.32 -37.94 5.57
C ALA A 919 0.89 -37.76 5.03
N GLU A 920 -0.14 -37.74 5.88
CA GLU A 920 -1.53 -37.48 5.49
C GLU A 920 -1.74 -36.06 4.95
N GLU A 921 -1.18 -35.07 5.63
CA GLU A 921 -1.19 -33.67 5.18
C GLU A 921 -0.52 -33.52 3.80
N ALA A 922 0.65 -34.15 3.61
CA ALA A 922 1.36 -34.14 2.35
C ALA A 922 0.57 -34.82 1.21
N ALA A 923 -0.11 -35.95 1.49
CA ALA A 923 -0.94 -36.64 0.50
C ALA A 923 -2.16 -35.79 0.10
N ALA A 924 -2.81 -35.14 1.07
CA ALA A 924 -3.95 -34.26 0.81
C ALA A 924 -3.57 -33.03 -0.03
N ALA A 925 -2.34 -32.52 0.11
CA ALA A 925 -1.83 -31.37 -0.63
C ALA A 925 -1.60 -31.62 -2.14
N VAL A 926 -1.48 -32.89 -2.55
CA VAL A 926 -1.22 -33.28 -3.97
C VAL A 926 -2.34 -34.15 -4.57
N ALA A 927 -3.46 -34.24 -3.87
CA ALA A 927 -4.58 -35.12 -4.17
C ALA A 927 -5.35 -34.67 -5.43
N ALA A 928 -5.92 -35.62 -6.18
CA ALA A 928 -6.65 -35.33 -7.42
C ALA A 928 -7.97 -34.59 -7.15
N GLU A 929 -8.52 -34.69 -5.94
CA GLU A 929 -9.72 -34.00 -5.49
C GLU A 929 -9.60 -32.47 -5.56
N LEU A 930 -8.36 -31.94 -5.51
CA LEU A 930 -8.08 -30.51 -5.64
C LEU A 930 -8.52 -29.94 -7.00
N VAL A 931 -8.55 -30.76 -8.05
CA VAL A 931 -9.01 -30.37 -9.39
C VAL A 931 -10.50 -29.99 -9.38
N GLN A 932 -11.32 -30.69 -8.60
CA GLN A 932 -12.75 -30.38 -8.44
C GLN A 932 -12.97 -29.07 -7.68
N GLN A 933 -12.06 -28.75 -6.75
CA GLN A 933 -12.05 -27.51 -5.97
C GLN A 933 -11.42 -26.32 -6.72
N ARG A 934 -10.94 -26.52 -7.95
CA ARG A 934 -10.20 -25.53 -8.76
C ARG A 934 -8.95 -24.99 -8.05
N LYS A 935 -8.27 -25.81 -7.25
CA LYS A 935 -7.02 -25.44 -6.59
C LYS A 935 -5.83 -25.94 -7.41
N CYS A 936 -4.91 -25.03 -7.72
CA CYS A 936 -3.66 -25.33 -8.40
C CYS A 936 -2.64 -25.95 -7.43
N VAL A 937 -1.71 -26.73 -7.98
CA VAL A 937 -0.57 -27.28 -7.24
C VAL A 937 0.70 -26.58 -7.70
N ASP A 938 1.51 -26.11 -6.75
CA ASP A 938 2.78 -25.44 -7.01
C ASP A 938 3.98 -26.33 -6.60
N LYS A 939 5.10 -26.14 -7.29
CA LYS A 939 6.39 -26.78 -7.04
C LYS A 939 6.90 -26.49 -5.62
N LYS A 940 6.77 -25.24 -5.15
CA LYS A 940 7.23 -24.85 -3.80
C LYS A 940 6.47 -25.62 -2.71
N VAL A 941 5.16 -25.74 -2.86
CA VAL A 941 4.30 -26.49 -1.93
C VAL A 941 4.75 -27.96 -1.86
N CYS A 942 4.97 -28.60 -3.01
CA CYS A 942 5.46 -29.98 -3.05
C CYS A 942 6.80 -30.13 -2.32
N GLN A 943 7.76 -29.22 -2.57
CA GLN A 943 9.07 -29.26 -1.91
C GLN A 943 8.97 -29.07 -0.40
N THR A 944 8.17 -28.11 0.06
CA THR A 944 7.94 -27.89 1.50
C THR A 944 7.38 -29.13 2.19
N HIS A 945 6.45 -29.85 1.56
CA HIS A 945 5.93 -31.09 2.12
C HIS A 945 6.97 -32.23 2.12
N ILE A 946 7.87 -32.30 1.12
CA ILE A 946 9.02 -33.21 1.13
C ILE A 946 9.94 -32.89 2.31
N ASP A 947 10.25 -31.61 2.54
CA ASP A 947 11.13 -31.18 3.63
C ASP A 947 10.50 -31.42 5.00
N ASN A 948 9.19 -31.22 5.13
CA ASN A 948 8.45 -31.54 6.36
C ASN A 948 8.49 -33.04 6.66
N MET A 949 8.27 -33.90 5.65
CA MET A 949 8.42 -35.35 5.80
C MET A 949 9.87 -35.74 6.13
N ARG A 950 10.87 -35.09 5.51
CA ARG A 950 12.28 -35.27 5.86
C ARG A 950 12.53 -34.94 7.33
N GLY A 951 12.01 -33.82 7.83
CA GLY A 951 12.08 -33.43 9.24
C GLY A 951 11.44 -34.46 10.16
N ALA A 952 10.24 -34.96 9.82
CA ALA A 952 9.56 -36.00 10.60
C ALA A 952 10.35 -37.33 10.64
N VAL A 953 10.94 -37.73 9.52
CA VAL A 953 11.82 -38.92 9.46
C VAL A 953 13.09 -38.70 10.29
N MET A 954 13.68 -37.50 10.27
CA MET A 954 14.86 -37.19 11.09
C MET A 954 14.57 -37.18 12.60
N ILE A 955 13.34 -36.90 13.00
CA ILE A 955 12.91 -37.04 14.41
C ILE A 955 12.85 -38.53 14.81
N ALA A 956 12.30 -39.37 13.93
CA ALA A 956 12.22 -40.82 14.16
C ALA A 956 13.57 -41.53 14.07
N TYR A 957 14.42 -41.09 13.14
CA TYR A 957 15.73 -41.67 12.82
C TYR A 957 16.75 -40.53 12.62
N PRO A 958 17.36 -40.03 13.71
CA PRO A 958 18.35 -38.94 13.64
C PRO A 958 19.48 -39.25 12.67
N ALA A 959 19.73 -38.34 11.72
CA ALA A 959 20.70 -38.50 10.63
C ALA A 959 20.57 -39.83 9.85
N PHE A 960 19.36 -40.36 9.73
CA PHE A 960 19.06 -41.67 9.14
C PHE A 960 19.78 -42.85 9.83
N HIS A 961 20.28 -42.67 11.06
CA HIS A 961 20.86 -43.77 11.82
C HIS A 961 19.78 -44.83 12.11
N ARG A 962 20.14 -46.11 11.91
CA ARG A 962 19.25 -47.28 12.00
C ARG A 962 18.14 -47.37 10.95
N LEU A 963 18.07 -46.44 9.99
CA LEU A 963 17.26 -46.59 8.78
C LEU A 963 18.16 -47.17 7.66
N PRO A 964 17.89 -48.41 7.18
CA PRO A 964 18.72 -49.03 6.15
C PRO A 964 18.80 -48.20 4.86
N VAL A 965 19.93 -48.28 4.16
CA VAL A 965 20.16 -47.55 2.89
C VAL A 965 19.17 -47.96 1.80
N TYR A 966 18.68 -49.20 1.87
CA TYR A 966 17.69 -49.78 0.95
C TYR A 966 16.24 -49.54 1.40
N ASP A 967 15.99 -48.77 2.48
CA ASP A 967 14.61 -48.45 2.87
C ASP A 967 14.01 -47.42 1.89
N PRO A 968 12.79 -47.65 1.35
CA PRO A 968 12.18 -46.75 0.37
C PRO A 968 12.07 -45.29 0.84
N VAL A 969 11.85 -45.05 2.14
CA VAL A 969 11.78 -43.68 2.69
C VAL A 969 13.14 -43.00 2.57
N ARG A 970 14.23 -43.73 2.80
CA ARG A 970 15.59 -43.19 2.73
C ARG A 970 16.04 -43.00 1.29
N GLN A 971 15.76 -43.97 0.41
CA GLN A 971 16.09 -43.90 -1.01
C GLN A 971 15.43 -42.68 -1.67
N GLU A 972 14.14 -42.44 -1.43
CA GLU A 972 13.42 -41.28 -1.96
C GLU A 972 13.95 -39.95 -1.39
N LEU A 973 14.43 -39.91 -0.15
CA LEU A 973 14.97 -38.69 0.47
C LEU A 973 16.43 -38.40 0.07
N GLU A 974 17.20 -39.42 -0.32
CA GLU A 974 18.58 -39.31 -0.83
C GLU A 974 18.65 -39.20 -2.37
N ASP A 975 17.50 -39.15 -3.06
CA ASP A 975 17.40 -39.17 -4.53
C ASP A 975 18.11 -40.40 -5.16
N ARG A 976 18.03 -41.54 -4.48
CA ARG A 976 18.64 -42.84 -4.84
C ARG A 976 17.58 -43.91 -5.09
N GLU A 977 16.36 -43.52 -5.43
CA GLU A 977 15.27 -44.43 -5.69
C GLU A 977 15.58 -45.36 -6.88
N GLU A 978 15.53 -46.67 -6.62
CA GLU A 978 15.42 -47.68 -7.66
C GLU A 978 13.93 -47.92 -7.89
N LEU A 979 13.41 -47.37 -8.99
CA LEU A 979 12.00 -47.54 -9.36
C LEU A 979 11.79 -48.95 -9.91
N ASP A 980 11.58 -49.92 -9.02
CA ASP A 980 11.40 -51.32 -9.39
C ASP A 980 9.98 -51.59 -9.92
N GLY A 981 9.88 -51.83 -11.22
CA GLY A 981 8.66 -52.30 -11.88
C GLY A 981 8.30 -51.51 -13.14
N ALA A 982 7.77 -52.22 -14.13
CA ALA A 982 7.35 -51.62 -15.40
C ALA A 982 6.27 -50.54 -15.24
N SER A 983 5.50 -50.52 -14.14
CA SER A 983 4.37 -49.61 -13.95
C SER A 983 4.74 -48.26 -13.32
N GLU A 984 5.73 -48.21 -12.41
CA GLU A 984 6.11 -46.96 -11.72
C GLU A 984 7.06 -46.11 -12.56
N LEU A 985 7.98 -46.77 -13.28
CA LEU A 985 8.86 -46.13 -14.27
C LEU A 985 8.06 -45.45 -15.40
N GLN A 986 6.95 -46.08 -15.83
CA GLN A 986 6.06 -45.52 -16.87
C GLN A 986 5.31 -44.25 -16.43
N CYS A 987 5.23 -43.98 -15.13
CA CYS A 987 4.52 -42.82 -14.59
C CYS A 987 5.37 -41.54 -14.57
N VAL A 988 6.70 -41.68 -14.44
CA VAL A 988 7.68 -40.58 -14.45
C VAL A 988 7.83 -40.02 -15.86
N LEU A 989 7.93 -38.70 -15.97
CA LEU A 989 7.98 -37.99 -17.25
C LEU A 989 9.34 -37.32 -17.46
N GLU A 990 9.94 -37.58 -18.61
CA GLU A 990 11.08 -36.81 -19.09
C GLU A 990 10.62 -35.76 -20.12
N PRO A 991 11.02 -34.48 -19.99
CA PRO A 991 10.61 -33.44 -20.93
C PRO A 991 10.98 -33.74 -22.39
N ALA A 992 12.10 -34.44 -22.62
CA ALA A 992 12.57 -34.80 -23.96
C ALA A 992 11.64 -35.78 -24.69
N HIS A 993 10.96 -36.67 -23.95
CA HIS A 993 10.13 -37.75 -24.46
C HIS A 993 8.63 -37.53 -24.25
N THR A 994 8.22 -36.35 -23.79
CA THR A 994 6.82 -36.02 -23.48
C THR A 994 6.29 -34.94 -24.43
N ASN A 995 5.00 -35.04 -24.78
CA ASN A 995 4.26 -34.07 -25.56
C ASN A 995 3.03 -33.57 -24.80
N LEU A 996 2.64 -32.31 -25.04
CA LEU A 996 1.43 -31.71 -24.49
C LEU A 996 0.35 -31.62 -25.57
N TRP A 997 -0.83 -32.16 -25.28
CA TRP A 997 -1.95 -32.20 -26.20
C TRP A 997 -3.11 -31.35 -25.70
N TRP A 998 -3.73 -30.58 -26.58
CA TRP A 998 -4.96 -29.84 -26.29
C TRP A 998 -5.93 -29.94 -27.47
N ALA A 999 -7.21 -30.24 -27.18
CA ALA A 999 -8.27 -30.38 -28.19
C ALA A 999 -7.92 -31.30 -29.37
N GLY A 1000 -7.12 -32.36 -29.13
CA GLY A 1000 -6.68 -33.31 -30.16
C GLY A 1000 -5.53 -32.81 -31.05
N LYS A 1001 -4.94 -31.65 -30.74
CA LYS A 1001 -3.74 -31.10 -31.40
C LYS A 1001 -2.54 -31.18 -30.47
N GLU A 1002 -1.40 -31.53 -31.03
CA GLU A 1002 -0.10 -31.46 -30.35
C GLU A 1002 0.35 -30.00 -30.28
N LEU A 1003 0.71 -29.56 -29.08
CA LEU A 1003 1.24 -28.21 -28.83
C LEU A 1003 2.73 -28.19 -29.12
N ARG A 1004 3.15 -27.37 -30.09
CA ARG A 1004 4.56 -27.30 -30.51
C ARG A 1004 5.41 -26.47 -29.54
N MET A 1005 6.61 -26.97 -29.22
CA MET A 1005 7.52 -26.39 -28.23
C MET A 1005 8.05 -24.99 -28.60
N ASP A 1006 8.11 -24.66 -29.89
CA ASP A 1006 8.59 -23.38 -30.42
C ASP A 1006 7.54 -22.26 -30.35
N GLN A 1007 6.32 -22.57 -29.94
CA GLN A 1007 5.18 -21.65 -29.97
C GLN A 1007 4.74 -21.23 -28.56
N SER A 1008 4.00 -20.11 -28.50
CA SER A 1008 3.33 -19.66 -27.28
C SER A 1008 1.92 -20.26 -27.18
N LEU A 1009 1.42 -20.38 -25.96
CA LEU A 1009 0.09 -20.89 -25.68
C LEU A 1009 -1.04 -20.06 -26.35
N GLU A 1010 -0.81 -18.76 -26.53
CA GLU A 1010 -1.69 -17.79 -27.19
C GLU A 1010 -2.09 -18.22 -28.62
N GLN A 1011 -1.20 -18.91 -29.34
CA GLN A 1011 -1.47 -19.33 -30.71
C GLN A 1011 -2.57 -20.42 -30.79
N TYR A 1012 -2.79 -21.14 -29.69
CA TYR A 1012 -3.78 -22.20 -29.61
C TYR A 1012 -5.05 -21.74 -28.90
N VAL A 1013 -4.89 -21.09 -27.76
CA VAL A 1013 -6.00 -20.72 -26.85
C VAL A 1013 -6.53 -19.31 -27.15
N GLY A 1014 -5.80 -18.53 -27.96
CA GLY A 1014 -6.09 -17.13 -28.24
C GLY A 1014 -5.56 -16.19 -27.16
N LYS A 1015 -6.02 -14.93 -27.20
CA LYS A 1015 -5.59 -13.85 -26.28
C LYS A 1015 -6.31 -13.85 -24.93
N ASN A 1016 -7.12 -14.88 -24.66
CA ASN A 1016 -7.96 -14.90 -23.47
C ASN A 1016 -7.24 -15.56 -22.30
N GLU A 1017 -6.72 -14.72 -21.40
CA GLU A 1017 -6.10 -15.08 -20.13
C GLU A 1017 -7.11 -15.57 -19.06
N LYS A 1018 -8.36 -15.87 -19.43
CA LYS A 1018 -9.39 -16.45 -18.55
C LYS A 1018 -9.90 -17.79 -19.08
N THR A 1019 -8.99 -18.58 -19.65
CA THR A 1019 -9.37 -19.84 -20.27
C THR A 1019 -8.96 -21.00 -19.38
N LYS A 1020 -9.92 -21.86 -19.01
CA LYS A 1020 -9.61 -23.19 -18.51
C LYS A 1020 -9.41 -24.11 -19.71
N ILE A 1021 -8.23 -24.72 -19.83
CA ILE A 1021 -7.96 -25.71 -20.86
C ILE A 1021 -7.70 -27.07 -20.23
N VAL A 1022 -8.27 -28.12 -20.84
CA VAL A 1022 -7.97 -29.50 -20.47
C VAL A 1022 -6.87 -29.99 -21.40
N ALA A 1023 -5.66 -30.15 -20.86
CA ALA A 1023 -4.49 -30.58 -21.61
C ALA A 1023 -4.02 -31.95 -21.12
N LYS A 1024 -3.40 -32.73 -22.00
CA LYS A 1024 -2.96 -34.11 -21.70
C LYS A 1024 -1.47 -34.28 -21.95
N LEU A 1025 -0.77 -34.81 -20.94
CA LEU A 1025 0.64 -35.20 -21.04
C LEU A 1025 0.75 -36.65 -21.52
N ALA A 1026 1.38 -36.85 -22.67
CA ALA A 1026 1.51 -38.17 -23.30
C ALA A 1026 2.94 -38.39 -23.82
N PRO A 1027 3.46 -39.63 -23.80
CA PRO A 1027 4.75 -39.96 -24.41
C PRO A 1027 4.76 -39.65 -25.92
N LYS A 1028 5.90 -39.23 -26.47
CA LYS A 1028 6.10 -39.00 -27.91
C LYS A 1028 5.83 -40.23 -28.78
N SER A 1029 6.00 -41.43 -28.21
CA SER A 1029 5.69 -42.71 -28.85
C SER A 1029 4.19 -43.00 -28.95
N SER A 1030 3.35 -42.25 -28.23
CA SER A 1030 1.89 -42.41 -28.25
C SER A 1030 1.25 -41.43 -29.24
N GLY A 1031 0.29 -41.92 -30.03
CA GLY A 1031 -0.48 -41.09 -30.96
C GLY A 1031 -1.44 -40.13 -30.26
N ALA A 1032 -2.22 -39.39 -31.05
CA ALA A 1032 -3.18 -38.42 -30.53
C ALA A 1032 -4.11 -39.05 -29.46
N PRO A 1033 -4.31 -38.41 -28.31
CA PRO A 1033 -5.10 -38.98 -27.23
C PRO A 1033 -6.56 -39.15 -27.67
N VAL A 1034 -7.15 -40.28 -27.27
CA VAL A 1034 -8.56 -40.60 -27.52
C VAL A 1034 -9.45 -39.48 -26.97
N ARG A 1035 -10.36 -38.98 -27.81
CA ARG A 1035 -11.30 -37.92 -27.44
C ARG A 1035 -12.25 -38.43 -26.36
N GLU A 1036 -12.40 -37.65 -25.29
CA GLU A 1036 -13.30 -38.03 -24.19
C GLU A 1036 -14.77 -38.12 -24.66
N PRO A 1037 -15.57 -39.02 -24.06
CA PRO A 1037 -17.00 -39.06 -24.29
C PRO A 1037 -17.61 -37.70 -23.92
N ARG A 1038 -18.49 -37.17 -24.79
CA ARG A 1038 -19.12 -35.85 -24.58
C ARG A 1038 -20.12 -35.80 -23.42
N ILE A 1039 -20.45 -36.97 -22.86
CA ILE A 1039 -21.46 -37.16 -21.82
C ILE A 1039 -20.72 -37.73 -20.62
N ASP A 1040 -20.90 -37.11 -19.45
CA ASP A 1040 -20.29 -37.58 -18.21
C ASP A 1040 -20.85 -38.95 -17.79
N GLU A 1041 -20.07 -39.70 -17.02
CA GLU A 1041 -20.40 -41.08 -16.66
C GLU A 1041 -21.66 -41.19 -15.80
N ASN A 1042 -21.94 -40.19 -14.95
CA ASN A 1042 -23.11 -40.16 -14.08
C ASN A 1042 -24.37 -39.85 -14.88
N THR A 1043 -24.32 -38.90 -15.81
CA THR A 1043 -25.40 -38.61 -16.76
C THR A 1043 -25.59 -39.77 -17.72
N HIS A 1044 -24.53 -40.45 -18.16
CA HIS A 1044 -24.65 -41.66 -18.96
C HIS A 1044 -25.35 -42.78 -18.19
N LYS A 1045 -24.98 -43.02 -16.92
CA LYS A 1045 -25.66 -43.98 -16.04
C LYS A 1045 -27.12 -43.58 -15.77
N ALA A 1046 -27.39 -42.31 -15.51
CA ALA A 1046 -28.75 -41.80 -15.32
C ALA A 1046 -29.58 -41.92 -16.59
N MET A 1047 -28.99 -41.68 -17.76
CA MET A 1047 -29.61 -41.84 -19.07
C MET A 1047 -29.90 -43.31 -19.35
N MET A 1048 -28.96 -44.22 -19.09
CA MET A 1048 -29.17 -45.67 -19.20
C MET A 1048 -30.25 -46.15 -18.22
N ALA A 1049 -30.26 -45.67 -16.98
CA ALA A 1049 -31.28 -45.98 -15.99
C ALA A 1049 -32.67 -45.45 -16.42
N HIS A 1050 -32.72 -44.24 -16.98
CA HIS A 1050 -33.94 -43.68 -17.55
C HIS A 1050 -34.43 -44.50 -18.76
N TYR A 1051 -33.55 -44.90 -19.67
CA TYR A 1051 -33.91 -45.74 -20.81
C TYR A 1051 -34.33 -47.15 -20.41
N TYR A 1052 -33.67 -47.73 -19.40
CA TYR A 1052 -34.05 -49.02 -18.82
C TYR A 1052 -35.43 -48.92 -18.17
N LYS A 1053 -35.68 -47.88 -17.36
CA LYS A 1053 -36.99 -47.61 -16.77
C LYS A 1053 -38.07 -47.42 -17.85
N LYS A 1054 -37.76 -46.70 -18.92
CA LYS A 1054 -38.67 -46.49 -20.05
C LYS A 1054 -38.91 -47.78 -20.85
N GLN A 1055 -37.90 -48.65 -20.98
CA GLN A 1055 -38.06 -49.98 -21.58
C GLN A 1055 -38.94 -50.87 -20.71
N GLU A 1056 -38.75 -50.88 -19.40
CA GLU A 1056 -39.61 -51.59 -18.44
C GLU A 1056 -41.05 -51.06 -18.46
N GLU A 1057 -41.24 -49.73 -18.50
CA GLU A 1057 -42.55 -49.10 -18.65
C GLU A 1057 -43.21 -49.49 -19.98
N ASN A 1058 -42.48 -49.44 -21.10
CA ASN A 1058 -42.99 -49.87 -22.40
C ASN A 1058 -43.27 -51.37 -22.46
N LYS A 1059 -42.47 -52.20 -21.80
CA LYS A 1059 -42.67 -53.64 -21.73
C LYS A 1059 -43.92 -53.96 -20.90
N LYS A 1060 -44.11 -53.27 -19.77
CA LYS A 1060 -45.37 -53.32 -19.01
C LYS A 1060 -46.55 -52.85 -19.85
N LEU A 1061 -46.40 -51.78 -20.62
CA LEU A 1061 -47.46 -51.28 -21.52
C LEU A 1061 -47.78 -52.26 -22.67
N GLN A 1062 -46.82 -53.10 -23.07
CA GLN A 1062 -47.01 -54.16 -24.06
C GLN A 1062 -47.58 -55.45 -23.44
N GLU A 1063 -47.25 -55.74 -22.18
CA GLU A 1063 -47.80 -56.85 -21.39
C GLU A 1063 -49.19 -56.52 -20.80
N ASP A 1064 -49.56 -55.24 -20.74
CA ASP A 1064 -50.91 -54.76 -20.46
C ASP A 1064 -51.79 -55.02 -21.70
N GLU A 1065 -52.06 -56.30 -21.97
CA GLU A 1065 -53.15 -56.71 -22.85
C GLU A 1065 -54.46 -56.23 -22.19
N ASP A 1066 -55.13 -55.31 -22.86
CA ASP A 1066 -56.24 -54.44 -22.46
C ASP A 1066 -57.55 -55.18 -22.04
N ASP A 1067 -57.44 -56.18 -21.16
CA ASP A 1067 -58.55 -56.94 -20.58
C ASP A 1067 -58.88 -56.50 -19.13
N SER A 1068 -58.07 -55.61 -18.53
CA SER A 1068 -58.32 -55.07 -17.18
C SER A 1068 -59.60 -54.21 -17.07
N TYR A 1069 -60.15 -53.77 -18.19
CA TYR A 1069 -61.44 -53.09 -18.26
C TYR A 1069 -62.63 -54.03 -18.07
N LEU A 1070 -62.49 -55.33 -18.35
CA LEU A 1070 -63.59 -56.31 -18.21
C LEU A 1070 -63.91 -56.63 -16.73
N ASP A 1071 -62.94 -56.47 -15.83
CA ASP A 1071 -63.10 -56.72 -14.38
C ASP A 1071 -63.33 -55.43 -13.55
N SER A 1072 -63.46 -54.29 -14.22
CA SER A 1072 -63.57 -52.99 -13.55
C SER A 1072 -65.00 -52.69 -13.06
N GLU A 1073 -65.15 -52.12 -11.86
CA GLU A 1073 -66.44 -51.97 -11.16
C GLU A 1073 -67.52 -51.20 -11.96
N TRP A 1074 -67.13 -50.34 -12.90
CA TRP A 1074 -68.05 -49.59 -13.76
C TRP A 1074 -68.71 -50.47 -14.84
N ALA A 1075 -68.09 -51.60 -15.21
CA ALA A 1075 -68.60 -52.56 -16.19
C ALA A 1075 -69.60 -53.56 -15.60
N ASN A 1076 -69.83 -53.54 -14.27
CA ASN A 1076 -70.76 -54.44 -13.61
C ASN A 1076 -72.22 -53.97 -13.76
N PRO A 1077 -73.06 -54.62 -14.60
CA PRO A 1077 -74.44 -54.19 -14.85
C PRO A 1077 -75.35 -54.34 -13.62
N LYS A 1078 -74.87 -54.97 -12.54
CA LYS A 1078 -75.59 -55.14 -11.27
C LYS A 1078 -75.13 -54.15 -10.18
N ALA A 1079 -74.14 -53.31 -10.44
CA ALA A 1079 -73.57 -52.39 -9.44
C ALA A 1079 -74.63 -51.46 -8.80
N LEU A 1080 -75.56 -50.92 -9.61
CA LEU A 1080 -76.64 -50.07 -9.11
C LEU A 1080 -77.61 -50.84 -8.19
N LYS A 1081 -77.86 -52.12 -8.50
CA LYS A 1081 -78.70 -53.00 -7.67
C LYS A 1081 -78.02 -53.32 -6.35
N SER A 1082 -76.71 -53.54 -6.36
CA SER A 1082 -75.91 -53.78 -5.15
C SER A 1082 -75.89 -52.56 -4.21
N ALA A 1083 -75.78 -51.35 -4.78
CA ALA A 1083 -75.83 -50.10 -4.02
C ALA A 1083 -77.20 -49.83 -3.38
N LEU A 1084 -78.30 -50.24 -4.03
CA LEU A 1084 -79.67 -50.07 -3.55
C LEU A 1084 -80.12 -51.13 -2.53
N VAL A 1085 -79.48 -52.31 -2.50
CA VAL A 1085 -79.87 -53.44 -1.62
C VAL A 1085 -79.06 -53.48 -0.31
N GLY A 1086 -78.21 -52.48 -0.06
CA GLY A 1086 -77.71 -52.20 1.30
C GLY A 1086 -76.83 -53.28 1.93
N ASN A 1087 -76.06 -54.02 1.13
CA ASN A 1087 -75.03 -54.94 1.65
C ASN A 1087 -73.65 -54.58 1.12
N GLY A 1088 -72.90 -53.81 1.91
CA GLY A 1088 -71.44 -53.83 1.91
C GLY A 1088 -70.72 -52.56 1.48
N ARG A 1089 -70.75 -51.49 2.30
CA ARG A 1089 -69.57 -50.81 2.90
C ARG A 1089 -69.94 -49.43 3.50
N PRO A 1090 -69.23 -48.96 4.54
CA PRO A 1090 -69.64 -47.80 5.35
C PRO A 1090 -69.27 -46.48 4.66
N ILE A 1091 -70.21 -45.53 4.63
CA ILE A 1091 -69.99 -44.18 4.14
C ILE A 1091 -69.12 -43.41 5.16
N SER A 1092 -67.89 -43.08 4.77
CA SER A 1092 -66.96 -42.27 5.55
C SER A 1092 -67.05 -40.82 5.10
N TRP A 1093 -67.60 -39.95 5.94
CA TRP A 1093 -67.50 -38.50 5.79
C TRP A 1093 -66.24 -38.01 6.50
N LYS A 1094 -65.32 -37.37 5.79
CA LYS A 1094 -64.28 -36.54 6.42
C LYS A 1094 -64.65 -35.06 6.26
N SER A 1095 -64.75 -34.38 7.40
CA SER A 1095 -64.85 -32.92 7.49
C SER A 1095 -63.54 -32.25 7.12
N ARG A 1096 -63.64 -31.01 6.59
CA ARG A 1096 -62.52 -30.11 6.24
C ARG A 1096 -61.57 -29.84 7.40
#